data_AF-A0A1V9YCY5-F1
#
_entry.id   AF-A0A1V9YCY5-F1
#
_cell.length_a   1.000
_cell.length_b   1.000
_cell.length_c   1.000
_cell.angle_alpha   90.00
_cell.angle_beta   90.00
_cell.angle_gamma   90.00
#
_symmetry.space_group_name_H-M   'P 1'
#
loop_
_entity.id
_entity.type
_entity.pdbx_description
1 polymer ?
#
loop_
_entity_poly.entity_id
_entity_poly.type
_entity_poly.pdbx_seq_one_letter_code
_entity_poly.pdbx_strand_id
1 'polypeptide(L)'
;MQFEGAGITLERNVIAMLSECGDIPPMYEDPDFAAKVVSLYVDVDKVPDYATSSKKGDEGGIVHWYRPNQVCIEPDYFKSTSGCGTLREGTGLNDAWLIGVFAALALHPDNLIENLFVSGMHDFKTYGIYTCQFYKDCQWLEVVADTRLPYSQELSEVNDPRVAKPVAQPGHWLYGSSLNKNEVFIPLLAKAYAKFHGNYEVLHNGSILEAFVDCTGGSVKKVDLSSDTTRKSLLDTGLLWPKLVKHQSHYKSVLTCQLKLASMAYNDVTTAGIVKNRLYVVLHLKELGPLRFVKLKNVWQRGAWKGDWSNDDAKWEDNLQVEAALRADPACDFNRTKNDGTFWMIWEDFVETFNELYIARIFPSTMHQYCVRGEWIGPAAAGPPTKPAAEPRAEDPSAARRWTVQGESDPSWFRNPQYRLVVEDKTTVLLSLLQRDFRLYGGDNFAINFVLLEVKKKALHASVVWEYDKTRVVAEAHSYVAAAGEGAKCTAHPEREISKGSVVLEPGRAYVLVPYTDHAGVDMEFFLRVFSAKPCTIDALRPLHALAVQGKWRATDDGGTGNSGSAGGPLCVGLGASGPENLSWCQNPQYLLRVPPRADNKRPVTIKIVAKQTSYKVATKARRTDAQKDKAHLLGIAVVRPDAPAEDAGAGKKRVKPEKTDFLGEPVGPARPAPKAPPMPERKLLVKADEMCTLSDYASPTIATVFLRKVNPDWLFHGLLVVPSLGEPLVEGTFELEVHSDDVVTLEEVPSIMTKTISGEWSEHKNTAGGAHLNPDWRKNPKFYLTLQCVRPAAVVIHLHRSEHEWRTKCKKDSVGTMMGFYLFQGTKIQRDSSTVIVDGRQWTETDFVPMHHVQSPHLSLPALFNESYCIMPTTWEPNRSGRFLLSVSADCDFTLLGEDDA
;
A
#
# COMPACT_ATOMS: atom_id res chain seq x y z
N MET A 1 24.39 -4.94 2.05
CA MET A 1 25.85 -5.02 1.79
C MET A 1 26.01 -5.42 0.33
N GLN A 2 26.34 -4.46 -0.53
CA GLN A 2 26.57 -4.65 -1.95
C GLN A 2 27.97 -4.13 -2.23
N PHE A 3 28.81 -4.97 -2.85
CA PHE A 3 30.15 -4.60 -3.27
C PHE A 3 30.06 -4.21 -4.74
N GLU A 4 29.93 -2.91 -5.03
CA GLU A 4 30.31 -2.39 -6.36
C GLU A 4 31.76 -2.83 -6.64
N GLY A 5 32.02 -3.37 -7.83
CA GLY A 5 33.35 -3.85 -8.23
C GLY A 5 33.73 -5.26 -7.75
N ALA A 6 32.81 -6.03 -7.13
CA ALA A 6 33.11 -7.41 -6.73
C ALA A 6 33.43 -8.34 -7.91
N GLY A 7 32.76 -8.16 -9.05
CA GLY A 7 32.97 -8.98 -10.24
C GLY A 7 34.34 -8.70 -10.87
N ILE A 8 34.69 -7.43 -11.08
CA ILE A 8 36.02 -7.05 -11.58
C ILE A 8 37.13 -7.51 -10.62
N THR A 9 36.89 -7.41 -9.31
CA THR A 9 37.87 -7.87 -8.32
C THR A 9 38.05 -9.39 -8.40
N LEU A 10 36.96 -10.14 -8.54
CA LEU A 10 37.01 -11.59 -8.77
C LEU A 10 37.78 -11.92 -10.06
N GLU A 11 37.45 -11.27 -11.17
CA GLU A 11 38.12 -11.45 -12.45
C GLU A 11 39.64 -11.19 -12.34
N ARG A 12 40.05 -10.08 -11.73
CA ARG A 12 41.48 -9.77 -11.52
C ARG A 12 42.19 -10.82 -10.70
N ASN A 13 41.56 -11.31 -9.64
CA ASN A 13 42.13 -12.37 -8.80
C ASN A 13 42.28 -13.68 -9.58
N VAL A 14 41.27 -14.05 -10.36
CA VAL A 14 41.31 -15.23 -11.24
C VAL A 14 42.42 -15.08 -12.29
N ILE A 15 42.51 -13.94 -12.96
CA ILE A 15 43.56 -13.68 -13.96
C ILE A 15 44.95 -13.78 -13.33
N ALA A 16 45.16 -13.22 -12.13
CA ALA A 16 46.41 -13.35 -11.41
C ALA A 16 46.78 -14.82 -11.15
N MET A 17 45.83 -15.61 -10.64
CA MET A 17 46.04 -17.05 -10.40
C MET A 17 46.33 -17.83 -11.69
N LEU A 18 45.62 -17.55 -12.78
CA LEU A 18 45.84 -18.24 -14.06
C LEU A 18 47.21 -17.89 -14.65
N SER A 19 47.65 -16.64 -14.50
CA SER A 19 48.95 -16.16 -15.00
C SER A 19 50.14 -16.83 -14.32
N GLU A 20 49.99 -17.30 -13.08
CA GLU A 20 51.04 -18.04 -12.36
C GLU A 20 51.27 -19.45 -12.90
N CYS A 21 50.35 -19.98 -13.71
CA CYS A 21 50.42 -21.35 -14.23
C CYS A 21 51.38 -21.53 -15.44
N GLY A 22 52.01 -20.45 -15.92
CA GLY A 22 53.04 -20.48 -16.98
C GLY A 22 52.76 -19.54 -18.16
N ASP A 23 53.64 -19.56 -19.16
CA ASP A 23 53.60 -18.66 -20.34
C ASP A 23 52.31 -18.78 -21.16
N ILE A 24 51.65 -19.95 -21.08
CA ILE A 24 50.36 -20.25 -21.72
C ILE A 24 49.36 -20.60 -20.60
N PRO A 25 48.74 -19.59 -19.96
CA PRO A 25 47.93 -19.78 -18.75
C PRO A 25 46.63 -20.52 -19.08
N PRO A 26 46.13 -21.49 -18.27
CA PRO A 26 44.88 -22.17 -18.56
C PRO A 26 43.71 -21.17 -18.65
N MET A 27 42.68 -21.52 -19.42
CA MET A 27 41.50 -20.66 -19.56
C MET A 27 40.52 -20.90 -18.41
N TYR A 28 39.92 -19.82 -17.92
CA TYR A 28 38.94 -19.82 -16.84
C TYR A 28 37.76 -20.75 -17.14
N GLU A 29 37.36 -21.47 -16.10
CA GLU A 29 36.19 -22.33 -16.09
C GLU A 29 35.23 -21.81 -15.03
N ASP A 30 34.03 -21.43 -15.43
CA ASP A 30 33.06 -20.84 -14.51
C ASP A 30 32.45 -21.92 -13.60
N PRO A 31 32.73 -21.90 -12.28
CA PRO A 31 32.21 -22.90 -11.36
C PRO A 31 30.71 -22.75 -11.12
N ASP A 32 30.18 -21.52 -11.22
CA ASP A 32 28.79 -21.18 -10.91
C ASP A 32 27.87 -21.33 -12.14
N PHE A 33 28.45 -21.37 -13.34
CA PHE A 33 27.73 -21.55 -14.60
C PHE A 33 28.51 -22.46 -15.54
N ALA A 34 28.72 -23.70 -15.07
CA ALA A 34 29.51 -24.70 -15.78
C ALA A 34 28.86 -25.11 -17.11
N ALA A 35 29.69 -25.59 -18.05
CA ALA A 35 29.26 -26.16 -19.33
C ALA A 35 28.53 -27.51 -19.13
N LYS A 36 27.35 -27.47 -18.51
CA LYS A 36 26.54 -28.61 -18.07
C LYS A 36 25.05 -28.32 -18.29
N VAL A 37 24.23 -29.37 -18.18
CA VAL A 37 22.78 -29.32 -18.41
C VAL A 37 22.06 -28.36 -17.44
N VAL A 38 22.52 -28.22 -16.20
CA VAL A 38 21.96 -27.29 -15.19
C VAL A 38 22.04 -25.82 -15.61
N SER A 39 23.00 -25.44 -16.47
CA SER A 39 23.09 -24.08 -17.01
C SER A 39 22.16 -23.85 -18.21
N LEU A 40 21.63 -24.93 -18.80
CA LEU A 40 20.71 -24.88 -19.93
C LEU A 40 19.25 -24.88 -19.46
N TYR A 41 18.92 -25.71 -18.47
CA TYR A 41 17.52 -26.00 -18.09
C TYR A 41 17.28 -25.80 -16.59
N VAL A 42 16.04 -25.41 -16.26
CA VAL A 42 15.57 -25.25 -14.87
C VAL A 42 15.47 -26.60 -14.19
N ASP A 43 14.93 -27.61 -14.88
CA ASP A 43 14.81 -28.99 -14.42
C ASP A 43 15.65 -29.91 -15.32
N VAL A 44 16.72 -30.45 -14.74
CA VAL A 44 17.69 -31.29 -15.45
C VAL A 44 17.08 -32.61 -15.92
N ASP A 45 16.04 -33.09 -15.23
CA ASP A 45 15.36 -34.35 -15.54
C ASP A 45 14.21 -34.16 -16.54
N LYS A 46 13.79 -32.89 -16.77
CA LYS A 46 12.66 -32.54 -17.64
C LYS A 46 13.06 -31.49 -18.67
N VAL A 47 13.77 -31.93 -19.70
CA VAL A 47 14.16 -31.08 -20.83
C VAL A 47 12.91 -30.54 -21.57
N PRO A 48 12.82 -29.22 -21.82
CA PRO A 48 11.69 -28.62 -22.50
C PRO A 48 11.46 -29.11 -23.94
N ASP A 49 10.20 -29.13 -24.38
CA ASP A 49 9.80 -29.59 -25.72
C ASP A 49 10.52 -28.83 -26.86
N TYR A 50 10.80 -27.53 -26.67
CA TYR A 50 11.50 -26.73 -27.67
C TYR A 50 12.94 -27.21 -27.92
N ALA A 51 13.57 -27.86 -26.94
CA ALA A 51 14.93 -28.38 -27.04
C ALA A 51 14.95 -29.80 -27.66
N THR A 52 13.86 -30.55 -27.55
CA THR A 52 13.74 -31.93 -28.08
C THR A 52 13.09 -32.00 -29.47
N SER A 53 12.41 -30.94 -29.94
CA SER A 53 11.72 -30.94 -31.24
C SER A 53 12.64 -30.88 -32.48
N SER A 54 13.96 -30.81 -32.28
CA SER A 54 14.97 -30.78 -33.34
C SER A 54 15.07 -32.13 -34.05
N LYS A 55 14.13 -32.40 -34.97
CA LYS A 55 14.02 -33.60 -35.85
C LYS A 55 13.99 -34.95 -35.09
N LYS A 56 12.85 -35.64 -35.19
CA LYS A 56 12.71 -37.08 -34.89
C LYS A 56 13.82 -37.88 -35.59
N GLY A 57 14.88 -38.24 -34.87
CA GLY A 57 16.05 -38.94 -35.39
C GLY A 57 17.29 -38.82 -34.51
N ASP A 58 17.46 -37.69 -33.80
CA ASP A 58 18.48 -37.56 -32.75
C ASP A 58 17.85 -37.86 -31.39
N GLU A 59 18.27 -38.94 -30.75
CA GLU A 59 18.06 -39.14 -29.31
C GLU A 59 18.70 -37.94 -28.58
N GLY A 60 17.87 -37.01 -28.09
CA GLY A 60 18.22 -35.88 -27.21
C GLY A 60 19.73 -35.54 -27.16
N GLY A 61 20.25 -34.97 -28.24
CA GLY A 61 21.69 -34.82 -28.45
C GLY A 61 22.39 -34.07 -27.32
N ILE A 62 23.59 -34.53 -26.97
CA ILE A 62 24.51 -33.85 -26.06
C ILE A 62 24.78 -32.44 -26.58
N VAL A 63 24.47 -31.41 -25.80
CA VAL A 63 24.82 -30.02 -26.16
C VAL A 63 26.32 -29.83 -25.99
N HIS A 64 27.02 -29.48 -27.07
CA HIS A 64 28.45 -29.23 -27.06
C HIS A 64 28.75 -27.78 -26.66
N TRP A 65 29.86 -27.55 -25.95
CA TRP A 65 30.28 -26.23 -25.50
C TRP A 65 31.68 -25.93 -26.01
N TYR A 66 31.82 -24.83 -26.75
CA TYR A 66 33.09 -24.39 -27.32
C TYR A 66 33.34 -22.91 -27.09
N ARG A 67 34.61 -22.52 -27.09
CA ARG A 67 35.03 -21.12 -27.00
C ARG A 67 35.06 -20.48 -28.39
N PRO A 68 34.84 -19.17 -28.51
CA PRO A 68 34.99 -18.44 -29.78
C PRO A 68 36.28 -18.75 -30.54
N ASN A 69 37.42 -18.82 -29.84
CA ASN A 69 38.72 -19.14 -30.43
C ASN A 69 38.84 -20.55 -31.04
N GLN A 70 37.93 -21.47 -30.69
CA GLN A 70 37.87 -22.82 -31.28
C GLN A 70 37.02 -22.85 -32.55
N VAL A 71 36.07 -21.92 -32.69
CA VAL A 71 35.08 -21.88 -33.77
C VAL A 71 35.45 -20.85 -34.85
N CYS A 72 36.14 -19.78 -34.47
CA CYS A 72 36.34 -18.58 -35.28
C CYS A 72 37.81 -18.16 -35.27
N ILE A 73 38.29 -17.64 -36.40
CA ILE A 73 39.72 -17.30 -36.60
C ILE A 73 40.12 -16.07 -35.78
N GLU A 74 39.27 -15.04 -35.77
CA GLU A 74 39.60 -13.76 -35.14
C GLU A 74 38.40 -13.22 -34.35
N PRO A 75 38.00 -13.92 -33.26
CA PRO A 75 36.84 -13.51 -32.48
C PRO A 75 37.09 -12.16 -31.80
N ASP A 76 36.08 -11.31 -31.86
CA ASP A 76 36.03 -10.00 -31.23
C ASP A 76 34.60 -9.70 -30.76
N TYR A 77 34.44 -8.77 -29.81
CA TYR A 77 33.09 -8.40 -29.37
C TYR A 77 32.31 -7.77 -30.53
N PHE A 78 32.91 -6.78 -31.21
CA PHE A 78 32.26 -6.00 -32.25
C PHE A 78 33.14 -6.01 -33.51
N LYS A 79 32.61 -6.51 -34.63
CA LYS A 79 33.30 -6.49 -35.93
C LYS A 79 32.53 -5.71 -36.99
N SER A 80 31.22 -5.51 -36.81
CA SER A 80 30.37 -4.81 -37.76
C SER A 80 30.66 -3.31 -37.76
N THR A 81 30.89 -2.75 -38.95
CA THR A 81 31.06 -1.29 -39.12
C THR A 81 29.75 -0.52 -38.99
N SER A 82 28.60 -1.19 -39.01
CA SER A 82 27.28 -0.59 -38.81
C SER A 82 26.77 -0.74 -37.37
N GLY A 83 27.65 -0.96 -36.39
CA GLY A 83 27.32 -1.22 -34.98
C GLY A 83 26.84 -2.65 -34.75
N CYS A 84 25.71 -3.04 -35.38
CA CYS A 84 25.20 -4.41 -35.36
C CYS A 84 25.11 -4.97 -36.78
N GLY A 85 25.66 -6.17 -37.00
CA GLY A 85 25.48 -6.94 -38.23
C GLY A 85 24.12 -7.64 -38.31
N THR A 86 23.97 -8.50 -39.32
CA THR A 86 22.80 -9.39 -39.45
C THR A 86 22.87 -10.51 -38.39
N LEU A 87 21.77 -10.74 -37.70
CA LEU A 87 21.63 -11.70 -36.62
C LEU A 87 20.97 -13.00 -37.06
N ARG A 88 21.41 -14.09 -36.43
CA ARG A 88 20.86 -15.44 -36.50
C ARG A 88 20.05 -15.73 -35.25
N GLU A 89 18.87 -16.28 -35.44
CA GLU A 89 18.04 -16.80 -34.35
C GLU A 89 18.60 -18.14 -33.86
N GLY A 90 18.51 -18.37 -32.55
CA GLY A 90 18.87 -19.64 -31.95
C GLY A 90 17.95 -20.78 -32.39
N THR A 91 18.40 -22.02 -32.17
CA THR A 91 17.61 -23.23 -32.39
C THR A 91 16.74 -23.50 -31.15
N GLY A 92 15.42 -23.51 -31.30
CA GLY A 92 14.47 -23.92 -30.26
C GLY A 92 14.13 -22.82 -29.23
N LEU A 93 15.13 -22.20 -28.60
CA LEU A 93 14.94 -21.17 -27.57
C LEU A 93 14.38 -19.87 -28.18
N ASN A 94 13.25 -19.38 -27.68
CA ASN A 94 12.67 -18.11 -28.12
C ASN A 94 13.29 -16.92 -27.37
N ASP A 95 14.53 -16.60 -27.70
CA ASP A 95 15.34 -15.50 -27.15
C ASP A 95 15.40 -14.25 -28.05
N ALA A 96 14.66 -14.26 -29.17
CA ALA A 96 14.65 -13.18 -30.16
C ALA A 96 14.31 -11.79 -29.58
N TRP A 97 13.51 -11.77 -28.51
CA TRP A 97 13.16 -10.57 -27.77
C TRP A 97 14.39 -9.89 -27.13
N LEU A 98 15.32 -10.67 -26.58
CA LEU A 98 16.51 -10.21 -25.87
C LEU A 98 17.60 -9.78 -26.85
N ILE A 99 17.88 -10.60 -27.85
CA ILE A 99 18.90 -10.27 -28.86
C ILE A 99 18.50 -9.05 -29.69
N GLY A 100 17.20 -8.82 -29.89
CA GLY A 100 16.70 -7.58 -30.49
C GLY A 100 16.97 -6.34 -29.63
N VAL A 101 16.91 -6.46 -28.29
CA VAL A 101 17.33 -5.39 -27.37
C VAL A 101 18.83 -5.13 -27.50
N PHE A 102 19.67 -6.17 -27.49
CA PHE A 102 21.11 -6.01 -27.68
C PHE A 102 21.45 -5.33 -29.01
N ALA A 103 20.77 -5.73 -30.10
CA ALA A 103 20.93 -5.09 -31.40
C ALA A 103 20.56 -3.60 -31.36
N ALA A 104 19.46 -3.25 -30.68
CA ALA A 104 19.01 -1.87 -30.55
C ALA A 104 20.00 -1.00 -29.75
N LEU A 105 20.65 -1.56 -28.72
CA LEU A 105 21.68 -0.87 -27.96
C LEU A 105 22.99 -0.70 -28.76
N ALA A 106 23.36 -1.70 -29.57
CA ALA A 106 24.53 -1.64 -30.45
C ALA A 106 24.34 -0.68 -31.64
N LEU A 107 23.09 -0.45 -32.05
CA LEU A 107 22.72 0.50 -33.11
C LEU A 107 22.49 1.93 -32.59
N HIS A 108 22.54 2.14 -31.27
CA HIS A 108 22.40 3.46 -30.70
C HIS A 108 23.62 4.34 -31.04
N PRO A 109 23.45 5.65 -31.34
CA PRO A 109 24.57 6.53 -31.72
C PRO A 109 25.72 6.60 -30.71
N ASP A 110 25.41 6.42 -29.42
CA ASP A 110 26.40 6.42 -28.34
C ASP A 110 26.92 4.99 -28.00
N ASN A 111 26.66 4.00 -28.87
CA ASN A 111 27.04 2.58 -28.75
C ASN A 111 26.82 1.96 -27.36
N LEU A 112 25.58 2.04 -26.85
CA LEU A 112 25.26 1.72 -25.45
C LEU A 112 25.58 0.27 -25.06
N ILE A 113 25.70 -0.64 -26.02
CA ILE A 113 26.02 -2.05 -25.78
C ILE A 113 27.42 -2.22 -25.16
N GLU A 114 28.37 -1.34 -25.45
CA GLU A 114 29.73 -1.41 -24.89
C GLU A 114 29.71 -1.21 -23.38
N ASN A 115 28.79 -0.40 -22.85
CA ASN A 115 28.64 -0.20 -21.41
C ASN A 115 28.28 -1.49 -20.66
N LEU A 116 27.76 -2.52 -21.35
CA LEU A 116 27.48 -3.80 -20.73
C LEU A 116 28.73 -4.65 -20.53
N PHE A 117 29.80 -4.42 -21.29
CA PHE A 117 31.08 -5.13 -21.13
C PHE A 117 32.00 -4.32 -20.23
N VAL A 118 32.40 -4.94 -19.13
CA VAL A 118 33.31 -4.33 -18.16
C VAL A 118 34.75 -4.77 -18.41
N SER A 119 34.94 -6.02 -18.83
CA SER A 119 36.26 -6.58 -19.15
C SER A 119 36.84 -6.05 -20.45
N GLY A 120 38.17 -5.95 -20.47
CA GLY A 120 38.91 -5.65 -21.69
C GLY A 120 38.99 -6.87 -22.61
N MET A 121 39.28 -6.62 -23.89
CA MET A 121 39.35 -7.71 -24.87
C MET A 121 40.48 -8.71 -24.64
N HIS A 122 41.54 -8.28 -23.96
CA HIS A 122 42.67 -9.15 -23.62
C HIS A 122 42.23 -10.32 -22.71
N ASP A 123 41.40 -10.04 -21.70
CA ASP A 123 41.02 -11.01 -20.68
C ASP A 123 40.19 -12.16 -21.29
N PHE A 124 39.26 -11.78 -22.17
CA PHE A 124 38.48 -12.68 -23.00
C PHE A 124 39.35 -13.60 -23.88
N LYS A 125 40.32 -13.04 -24.63
CA LYS A 125 41.12 -13.82 -25.61
C LYS A 125 42.17 -14.70 -24.93
N THR A 126 42.79 -14.21 -23.85
CA THR A 126 43.94 -14.85 -23.20
C THR A 126 43.52 -15.82 -22.12
N TYR A 127 42.61 -15.39 -21.23
CA TYR A 127 42.20 -16.14 -20.05
C TYR A 127 40.81 -16.74 -20.20
N GLY A 128 40.05 -16.43 -21.26
CA GLY A 128 38.72 -17.01 -21.47
C GLY A 128 37.71 -16.61 -20.41
N ILE A 129 37.89 -15.44 -19.80
CA ILE A 129 37.03 -14.82 -18.79
C ILE A 129 36.53 -13.46 -19.30
N TYR A 130 35.32 -13.09 -18.93
CA TYR A 130 34.79 -11.75 -19.15
C TYR A 130 33.72 -11.42 -18.11
N THR A 131 33.51 -10.13 -17.91
CA THR A 131 32.57 -9.55 -16.95
C THR A 131 31.64 -8.63 -17.71
N CYS A 132 30.35 -8.89 -17.57
CA CYS A 132 29.29 -7.99 -18.01
C CYS A 132 28.66 -7.28 -16.80
N GLN A 133 27.87 -6.24 -17.02
CA GLN A 133 27.04 -5.64 -15.98
C GLN A 133 25.58 -5.49 -16.42
N PHE A 134 24.65 -5.71 -15.50
CA PHE A 134 23.22 -5.50 -15.70
C PHE A 134 22.62 -4.71 -14.54
N TYR A 135 21.67 -3.84 -14.84
CA TYR A 135 21.00 -3.01 -13.87
C TYR A 135 19.85 -3.73 -13.20
N LYS A 136 19.87 -3.88 -11.88
CA LYS A 136 18.79 -4.49 -11.11
C LYS A 136 18.76 -3.93 -9.71
N ASP A 137 17.56 -3.81 -9.13
CA ASP A 137 17.38 -3.35 -7.75
C ASP A 137 18.08 -2.01 -7.47
N CYS A 138 18.07 -1.14 -8.49
CA CYS A 138 18.72 0.17 -8.57
C CYS A 138 20.25 0.21 -8.66
N GLN A 139 20.88 -0.88 -9.10
CA GLN A 139 22.32 -0.99 -9.08
C GLN A 139 22.83 -1.73 -10.31
N TRP A 140 24.02 -1.37 -10.76
CA TRP A 140 24.74 -2.17 -11.75
C TRP A 140 25.40 -3.34 -11.05
N LEU A 141 24.99 -4.55 -11.43
CA LEU A 141 25.50 -5.81 -10.90
C LEU A 141 26.39 -6.46 -11.94
N GLU A 142 27.62 -6.76 -11.54
CA GLU A 142 28.64 -7.39 -12.39
C GLU A 142 28.47 -8.92 -12.41
N VAL A 143 28.56 -9.51 -13.60
CA VAL A 143 28.43 -10.94 -13.87
C VAL A 143 29.68 -11.43 -14.59
N VAL A 144 30.52 -12.16 -13.86
CA VAL A 144 31.73 -12.80 -14.39
C VAL A 144 31.36 -14.14 -15.01
N ALA A 145 31.81 -14.45 -16.22
CA ALA A 145 31.54 -15.70 -16.92
C ALA A 145 32.74 -16.19 -17.74
N ASP A 146 32.80 -17.50 -18.00
CA ASP A 146 33.76 -18.06 -18.97
C ASP A 146 33.26 -17.96 -20.42
N THR A 147 34.17 -18.07 -21.38
CA THR A 147 33.87 -17.94 -22.82
C THR A 147 33.32 -19.19 -23.50
N ARG A 148 32.97 -20.26 -22.77
CA ARG A 148 32.35 -21.44 -23.38
C ARG A 148 30.89 -21.17 -23.72
N LEU A 149 30.51 -21.43 -24.95
CA LEU A 149 29.17 -21.18 -25.48
C LEU A 149 28.57 -22.47 -26.05
N PRO A 150 27.26 -22.70 -25.85
CA PRO A 150 26.55 -23.82 -26.47
C PRO A 150 26.62 -23.76 -28.00
N TYR A 151 26.89 -24.90 -28.64
CA TYR A 151 27.13 -25.01 -30.06
C TYR A 151 26.35 -26.19 -30.67
N SER A 152 25.94 -26.03 -31.93
CA SER A 152 24.92 -26.89 -32.55
C SER A 152 25.40 -28.29 -32.94
N GLN A 153 26.69 -28.57 -32.94
CA GLN A 153 27.27 -29.83 -33.42
C GLN A 153 28.65 -30.06 -32.79
N GLU A 154 29.13 -31.30 -32.79
CA GLU A 154 30.49 -31.61 -32.35
C GLU A 154 31.55 -31.05 -33.34
N LEU A 155 32.67 -30.55 -32.80
CA LEU A 155 33.87 -30.21 -33.57
C LEU A 155 34.83 -31.41 -33.56
N SER A 156 35.49 -31.68 -34.69
CA SER A 156 36.55 -32.69 -34.76
C SER A 156 37.72 -32.34 -33.84
N GLU A 157 38.41 -33.35 -33.30
CA GLU A 157 39.42 -33.23 -32.23
C GLU A 157 40.32 -31.97 -32.35
N VAL A 158 40.15 -31.09 -31.36
CA VAL A 158 40.88 -29.84 -31.22
C VAL A 158 42.03 -30.07 -30.23
N ASN A 159 43.25 -30.27 -30.74
CA ASN A 159 44.46 -30.45 -29.90
C ASN A 159 44.86 -29.18 -29.12
N ASP A 160 44.42 -27.99 -29.54
CA ASP A 160 44.69 -26.71 -28.86
C ASP A 160 43.38 -25.89 -28.74
N PRO A 161 42.88 -25.61 -27.51
CA PRO A 161 41.64 -24.87 -27.30
C PRO A 161 41.66 -23.40 -27.76
N ARG A 162 42.78 -22.89 -28.26
CA ARG A 162 42.93 -21.49 -28.73
C ARG A 162 42.99 -21.33 -30.23
N VAL A 163 43.03 -22.43 -30.99
CA VAL A 163 43.22 -22.40 -32.43
C VAL A 163 41.98 -22.93 -33.14
N ALA A 164 41.33 -22.06 -33.90
CA ALA A 164 40.24 -22.47 -34.77
C ALA A 164 40.77 -23.29 -35.95
N LYS A 165 40.16 -24.45 -36.21
CA LYS A 165 40.43 -25.24 -37.42
C LYS A 165 39.29 -25.06 -38.42
N PRO A 166 39.59 -24.95 -39.73
CA PRO A 166 38.56 -24.98 -40.76
C PRO A 166 37.80 -26.32 -40.73
N VAL A 167 36.48 -26.27 -40.56
CA VAL A 167 35.59 -27.44 -40.62
C VAL A 167 34.83 -27.41 -41.94
N ALA A 168 34.74 -28.56 -42.62
CA ALA A 168 34.09 -28.68 -43.93
C ALA A 168 32.61 -28.26 -43.93
N GLN A 169 31.89 -28.53 -42.83
CA GLN A 169 30.55 -28.02 -42.57
C GLN A 169 30.51 -27.42 -41.17
N PRO A 170 30.73 -26.11 -41.02
CA PRO A 170 30.80 -25.48 -39.70
C PRO A 170 29.38 -25.16 -39.21
N GLY A 171 29.03 -25.68 -38.04
CA GLY A 171 27.77 -25.36 -37.34
C GLY A 171 27.64 -23.90 -36.90
N HIS A 172 26.79 -23.67 -35.90
CA HIS A 172 26.52 -22.36 -35.33
C HIS A 172 26.33 -22.41 -33.82
N TRP A 173 26.46 -21.24 -33.18
CA TRP A 173 26.07 -21.07 -31.79
C TRP A 173 24.62 -21.51 -31.60
N LEU A 174 24.34 -22.32 -30.58
CA LEU A 174 23.02 -22.94 -30.40
C LEU A 174 21.92 -21.88 -30.23
N TYR A 175 22.23 -20.78 -29.54
CA TYR A 175 21.33 -19.66 -29.29
C TYR A 175 21.62 -18.45 -30.20
N GLY A 176 20.93 -17.34 -29.99
CA GLY A 176 21.06 -16.14 -30.82
C GLY A 176 22.51 -15.70 -31.02
N SER A 177 22.86 -15.30 -32.24
CA SER A 177 24.24 -14.92 -32.60
C SER A 177 24.34 -13.99 -33.80
N SER A 178 25.51 -13.39 -34.04
CA SER A 178 25.79 -12.70 -35.30
C SER A 178 26.01 -13.71 -36.44
N LEU A 179 25.60 -13.34 -37.66
CA LEU A 179 25.93 -14.13 -38.85
C LEU A 179 27.44 -14.09 -39.15
N ASN A 180 28.11 -12.99 -38.79
CA ASN A 180 29.56 -12.93 -38.77
C ASN A 180 30.07 -13.72 -37.55
N LYS A 181 30.66 -14.89 -37.79
CA LYS A 181 31.15 -15.78 -36.73
C LYS A 181 32.20 -15.12 -35.83
N ASN A 182 32.98 -14.17 -36.36
CA ASN A 182 33.99 -13.44 -35.60
C ASN A 182 33.41 -12.36 -34.67
N GLU A 183 32.11 -12.08 -34.72
CA GLU A 183 31.44 -11.11 -33.85
C GLU A 183 30.61 -11.85 -32.77
N VAL A 184 31.05 -11.75 -31.51
CA VAL A 184 30.54 -12.64 -30.44
C VAL A 184 29.85 -11.93 -29.28
N PHE A 185 29.58 -10.62 -29.37
CA PHE A 185 28.90 -9.91 -28.28
C PHE A 185 27.50 -10.48 -27.94
N ILE A 186 26.71 -10.87 -28.95
CA ILE A 186 25.36 -11.42 -28.75
C ILE A 186 25.40 -12.71 -27.90
N PRO A 187 26.11 -13.79 -28.29
CA PRO A 187 26.08 -15.02 -27.52
C PRO A 187 26.74 -14.88 -26.13
N LEU A 188 27.75 -14.02 -25.97
CA LEU A 188 28.37 -13.74 -24.67
C LEU A 188 27.42 -12.97 -23.73
N LEU A 189 26.75 -11.92 -24.21
CA LEU A 189 25.75 -11.21 -23.40
C LEU A 189 24.56 -12.10 -23.07
N ALA A 190 24.09 -12.93 -24.02
CA ALA A 190 23.03 -13.89 -23.75
C ALA A 190 23.44 -14.89 -22.66
N LYS A 191 24.69 -15.36 -22.66
CA LYS A 191 25.23 -16.22 -21.59
C LYS A 191 25.27 -15.50 -20.25
N ALA A 192 25.85 -14.31 -20.19
CA ALA A 192 25.94 -13.54 -18.96
C ALA A 192 24.54 -13.22 -18.39
N TYR A 193 23.58 -12.89 -19.26
CA TYR A 193 22.20 -12.64 -18.89
C TYR A 193 21.48 -13.93 -18.44
N ALA A 194 21.75 -15.08 -19.07
CA ALA A 194 21.29 -16.39 -18.60
C ALA A 194 21.82 -16.70 -17.20
N LYS A 195 23.13 -16.51 -16.97
CA LYS A 195 23.75 -16.66 -15.64
C LYS A 195 23.12 -15.71 -14.61
N PHE A 196 22.87 -14.47 -14.99
CA PHE A 196 22.22 -13.45 -14.15
C PHE A 196 20.82 -13.86 -13.69
N HIS A 197 20.13 -14.68 -14.47
CA HIS A 197 18.79 -15.21 -14.17
C HIS A 197 18.75 -16.71 -13.81
N GLY A 198 19.92 -17.37 -13.75
CA GLY A 198 20.08 -18.77 -13.35
C GLY A 198 20.47 -19.74 -14.47
N ASN A 199 19.75 -19.74 -15.61
CA ASN A 199 19.99 -20.64 -16.75
C ASN A 199 19.41 -20.09 -18.07
N TYR A 200 19.71 -20.75 -19.19
CA TYR A 200 19.21 -20.33 -20.50
C TYR A 200 17.70 -20.50 -20.69
N GLU A 201 17.08 -21.52 -20.09
CA GLU A 201 15.64 -21.77 -20.21
C GLU A 201 14.79 -20.61 -19.69
N VAL A 202 15.23 -19.91 -18.63
CA VAL A 202 14.55 -18.70 -18.11
C VAL A 202 14.46 -17.58 -19.14
N LEU A 203 15.30 -17.59 -20.18
CA LEU A 203 15.25 -16.61 -21.27
C LEU A 203 14.16 -16.90 -22.31
N HIS A 204 13.53 -18.08 -22.24
CA HIS A 204 12.45 -18.45 -23.14
C HIS A 204 11.20 -17.59 -22.85
N ASN A 205 10.77 -16.77 -23.83
CA ASN A 205 9.60 -15.89 -23.72
C ASN A 205 9.71 -14.76 -22.66
N GLY A 206 10.85 -14.08 -22.57
CA GLY A 206 11.01 -12.94 -21.65
C GLY A 206 10.38 -11.62 -22.11
N SER A 207 10.59 -10.57 -21.30
CA SER A 207 9.98 -9.24 -21.47
C SER A 207 10.95 -8.19 -22.01
N ILE A 208 10.64 -7.64 -23.18
CA ILE A 208 11.42 -6.56 -23.84
C ILE A 208 11.60 -5.35 -22.92
N LEU A 209 10.57 -5.00 -22.15
CA LEU A 209 10.61 -3.88 -21.20
C LEU A 209 11.66 -4.13 -20.12
N GLU A 210 11.65 -5.32 -19.53
CA GLU A 210 12.59 -5.68 -18.47
C GLU A 210 14.02 -5.74 -18.99
N ALA A 211 14.27 -6.31 -20.18
CA ALA A 211 15.61 -6.31 -20.75
C ALA A 211 16.14 -4.90 -21.02
N PHE A 212 15.32 -3.99 -21.54
CA PHE A 212 15.77 -2.60 -21.72
C PHE A 212 16.12 -1.94 -20.38
N VAL A 213 15.35 -2.18 -19.32
CA VAL A 213 15.71 -1.68 -17.98
C VAL A 213 17.00 -2.33 -17.48
N ASP A 214 17.10 -3.65 -17.58
CA ASP A 214 18.25 -4.43 -17.12
C ASP A 214 19.54 -4.07 -17.89
N CYS A 215 19.44 -3.66 -19.15
CA CYS A 215 20.60 -3.31 -19.97
C CYS A 215 20.93 -1.81 -19.99
N THR A 216 20.11 -0.94 -19.40
CA THR A 216 20.34 0.52 -19.51
C THR A 216 20.21 1.29 -18.21
N GLY A 217 19.56 0.71 -17.19
CA GLY A 217 19.13 1.46 -16.00
C GLY A 217 18.09 2.55 -16.29
N GLY A 218 17.64 2.67 -17.54
CA GLY A 218 16.68 3.65 -18.00
C GLY A 218 15.24 3.37 -17.55
N SER A 219 14.30 4.06 -18.20
CA SER A 219 12.87 3.82 -18.04
C SER A 219 12.23 3.60 -19.40
N VAL A 220 11.39 2.57 -19.49
CA VAL A 220 10.88 2.07 -20.77
C VAL A 220 9.37 2.21 -20.79
N LYS A 221 8.84 2.64 -21.95
CA LYS A 221 7.41 2.72 -22.16
C LYS A 221 7.01 1.95 -23.41
N LYS A 222 5.99 1.11 -23.28
CA LYS A 222 5.26 0.51 -24.40
C LYS A 222 4.13 1.45 -24.83
N VAL A 223 4.02 1.68 -26.14
CA VAL A 223 2.88 2.33 -26.79
C VAL A 223 2.15 1.23 -27.57
N ASP A 224 0.90 0.98 -27.18
CA ASP A 224 0.03 0.04 -27.85
C ASP A 224 -0.60 0.70 -29.09
N LEU A 225 -0.35 0.12 -30.25
CA LEU A 225 -0.86 0.52 -31.56
C LEU A 225 -1.80 -0.57 -32.13
N SER A 226 -2.21 -1.57 -31.34
CA SER A 226 -3.09 -2.65 -31.81
C SER A 226 -4.50 -2.17 -32.16
N SER A 227 -5.06 -1.29 -31.32
CA SER A 227 -6.42 -0.78 -31.47
C SER A 227 -6.56 0.23 -32.62
N ASP A 228 -7.51 -0.02 -33.54
CA ASP A 228 -7.84 0.89 -34.64
C ASP A 228 -8.24 2.29 -34.14
N THR A 229 -8.97 2.38 -33.02
CA THR A 229 -9.37 3.67 -32.45
C THR A 229 -8.17 4.43 -31.91
N THR A 230 -7.20 3.71 -31.32
CA THR A 230 -5.95 4.30 -30.84
C THR A 230 -5.10 4.78 -32.00
N ARG A 231 -4.92 3.96 -33.05
CA ARG A 231 -4.19 4.34 -34.27
C ARG A 231 -4.78 5.60 -34.91
N LYS A 232 -6.09 5.61 -35.17
CA LYS A 232 -6.78 6.78 -35.74
C LYS A 232 -6.60 8.03 -34.88
N SER A 233 -6.82 7.92 -33.56
CA SER A 233 -6.62 9.04 -32.65
C SER A 233 -5.17 9.56 -32.65
N LEU A 234 -4.18 8.69 -32.71
CA LEU A 234 -2.77 9.08 -32.76
C LEU A 234 -2.40 9.77 -34.08
N LEU A 235 -2.97 9.32 -35.19
CA LEU A 235 -2.82 9.97 -36.50
C LEU A 235 -3.51 11.33 -36.53
N ASP A 236 -4.77 11.41 -36.10
CA ASP A 236 -5.60 12.63 -36.12
C ASP A 236 -5.06 13.71 -35.18
N THR A 237 -4.63 13.33 -33.97
CA THR A 237 -4.10 14.30 -32.99
C THR A 237 -2.67 14.73 -33.31
N GLY A 238 -1.91 13.91 -34.04
CA GLY A 238 -0.50 14.15 -34.35
C GLY A 238 0.44 14.21 -33.13
N LEU A 239 -0.05 13.92 -31.91
CA LEU A 239 0.69 14.19 -30.66
C LEU A 239 1.83 13.22 -30.37
N LEU A 240 1.86 12.04 -31.02
CA LEU A 240 2.90 11.05 -30.80
C LEU A 240 4.21 11.41 -31.50
N TRP A 241 4.11 11.92 -32.73
CA TRP A 241 5.28 12.22 -33.55
C TRP A 241 6.24 13.23 -32.89
N PRO A 242 5.80 14.41 -32.40
CA PRO A 242 6.68 15.33 -31.67
C PRO A 242 7.32 14.73 -30.42
N LYS A 243 6.62 13.78 -29.76
CA LYS A 243 7.19 13.07 -28.60
C LYS A 243 8.33 12.15 -29.03
N LEU A 244 8.16 11.39 -30.11
CA LEU A 244 9.21 10.51 -30.64
C LEU A 244 10.42 11.30 -31.11
N VAL A 245 10.20 12.39 -31.86
CA VAL A 245 11.26 13.32 -32.27
C VAL A 245 12.01 13.83 -31.04
N LYS A 246 11.30 14.24 -29.97
CA LYS A 246 11.92 14.67 -28.72
C LYS A 246 12.73 13.54 -28.05
N HIS A 247 12.20 12.33 -28.04
CA HIS A 247 12.88 11.16 -27.48
C HIS A 247 14.18 10.84 -28.23
N GLN A 248 14.16 10.89 -29.56
CA GLN A 248 15.35 10.65 -30.37
C GLN A 248 16.38 11.79 -30.25
N SER A 249 15.96 13.04 -30.46
CA SER A 249 16.87 14.20 -30.57
C SER A 249 17.36 14.73 -29.23
N HIS A 250 16.49 14.86 -28.23
CA HIS A 250 16.85 15.48 -26.94
C HIS A 250 17.27 14.47 -25.89
N TYR A 251 16.60 13.31 -25.83
CA TYR A 251 16.88 12.30 -24.81
C TYR A 251 17.77 11.16 -25.28
N LYS A 252 18.09 11.09 -26.57
CA LYS A 252 18.79 9.95 -27.19
C LYS A 252 18.22 8.62 -26.69
N SER A 253 16.89 8.52 -26.75
CA SER A 253 16.18 7.31 -26.35
C SER A 253 16.32 6.25 -27.43
N VAL A 254 16.35 4.98 -27.04
CA VAL A 254 16.29 3.86 -27.97
C VAL A 254 14.82 3.64 -28.35
N LEU A 255 14.56 3.63 -29.65
CA LEU A 255 13.22 3.49 -30.22
C LEU A 255 13.16 2.18 -31.01
N THR A 256 12.24 1.28 -30.64
CA THR A 256 12.04 0.01 -31.35
C THR A 256 10.57 -0.29 -31.54
N CYS A 257 10.23 -1.10 -32.55
CA CYS A 257 8.86 -1.54 -32.80
C CYS A 257 8.80 -3.02 -33.18
N GLN A 258 7.62 -3.61 -33.05
CA GLN A 258 7.35 -4.94 -33.59
C GLN A 258 5.90 -5.09 -34.04
N LEU A 259 5.70 -6.04 -34.95
CA LEU A 259 4.38 -6.57 -35.27
C LEU A 259 4.20 -7.86 -34.46
N LYS A 260 3.57 -7.73 -33.28
CA LYS A 260 3.27 -8.84 -32.38
C LYS A 260 2.03 -9.59 -32.85
N LEU A 261 2.13 -10.90 -33.04
CA LEU A 261 1.02 -11.77 -33.40
C LEU A 261 1.01 -13.02 -32.52
N ALA A 262 -0.18 -13.56 -32.25
CA ALA A 262 -0.36 -14.76 -31.44
C ALA A 262 0.26 -16.02 -32.10
N SER A 263 0.40 -16.02 -33.43
CA SER A 263 1.06 -17.12 -34.15
C SER A 263 2.55 -17.15 -33.83
N MET A 264 3.00 -18.25 -33.24
CA MET A 264 4.42 -18.53 -32.97
C MET A 264 5.11 -19.23 -34.15
N ALA A 265 4.51 -19.23 -35.35
CA ALA A 265 5.15 -19.76 -36.54
C ALA A 265 6.48 -19.03 -36.77
N TYR A 266 7.60 -19.75 -36.61
CA TYR A 266 8.95 -19.20 -36.53
C TYR A 266 9.39 -18.41 -37.78
N ASN A 267 8.71 -18.55 -38.93
CA ASN A 267 9.16 -18.06 -40.23
C ASN A 267 8.14 -17.18 -40.98
N ASP A 268 7.21 -16.55 -40.27
CA ASP A 268 6.12 -15.85 -40.93
C ASP A 268 6.52 -14.37 -41.23
N VAL A 269 6.76 -14.08 -42.51
CA VAL A 269 7.03 -12.73 -43.05
C VAL A 269 5.76 -12.26 -43.74
N THR A 270 5.33 -11.02 -43.48
CA THR A 270 4.13 -10.45 -44.13
C THR A 270 4.36 -10.25 -45.63
N THR A 271 3.27 -10.05 -46.38
CA THR A 271 3.34 -9.67 -47.80
C THR A 271 4.09 -8.34 -48.02
N ALA A 272 3.96 -7.42 -47.06
CA ALA A 272 4.71 -6.17 -47.02
C ALA A 272 6.19 -6.34 -46.59
N GLY A 273 6.60 -7.56 -46.24
CA GLY A 273 7.99 -7.92 -45.97
C GLY A 273 8.47 -7.72 -44.53
N ILE A 274 7.55 -7.56 -43.58
CA ILE A 274 7.85 -7.44 -42.15
C ILE A 274 7.91 -8.82 -41.50
N VAL A 275 8.97 -9.07 -40.73
CA VAL A 275 9.09 -10.29 -39.94
C VAL A 275 8.26 -10.15 -38.66
N LYS A 276 7.32 -11.07 -38.47
CA LYS A 276 6.42 -11.05 -37.31
C LYS A 276 7.19 -11.39 -36.03
N ASN A 277 6.76 -10.85 -34.89
CA ASN A 277 7.32 -11.13 -33.56
C ASN A 277 8.83 -10.86 -33.45
N ARG A 278 9.31 -9.81 -34.13
CA ARG A 278 10.71 -9.38 -34.14
C ARG A 278 10.82 -7.88 -33.95
N LEU A 279 11.84 -7.47 -33.20
CA LEU A 279 12.14 -6.05 -32.98
C LEU A 279 12.84 -5.45 -34.20
N TYR A 280 12.34 -4.29 -34.63
CA TYR A 280 12.96 -3.38 -35.59
C TYR A 280 13.43 -2.14 -34.83
N VAL A 281 14.56 -1.57 -35.24
CA VAL A 281 15.15 -0.39 -34.58
C VAL A 281 14.83 0.84 -35.42
N VAL A 282 14.24 1.87 -34.80
CA VAL A 282 14.00 3.17 -35.42
C VAL A 282 15.28 3.98 -35.31
N LEU A 283 15.97 4.16 -36.44
CA LEU A 283 17.26 4.86 -36.51
C LEU A 283 17.09 6.37 -36.62
N HIS A 284 16.11 6.84 -37.39
CA HIS A 284 15.95 8.25 -37.69
C HIS A 284 14.49 8.63 -37.99
N LEU A 285 14.08 9.82 -37.58
CA LEU A 285 12.78 10.43 -37.86
C LEU A 285 13.01 11.74 -38.62
N LYS A 286 12.41 11.90 -39.79
CA LYS A 286 12.61 13.06 -40.65
C LYS A 286 11.29 13.61 -41.17
N GLU A 287 11.12 14.93 -41.06
CA GLU A 287 10.02 15.64 -41.72
C GLU A 287 10.53 16.34 -42.98
N LEU A 288 9.78 16.20 -44.08
CA LEU A 288 10.02 16.87 -45.35
C LEU A 288 8.68 17.41 -45.89
N GLY A 289 8.39 18.68 -45.58
CA GLY A 289 7.09 19.27 -45.88
C GLY A 289 5.96 18.53 -45.13
N PRO A 290 4.93 18.02 -45.82
CA PRO A 290 3.87 17.24 -45.19
C PRO A 290 4.26 15.78 -44.91
N LEU A 291 5.37 15.28 -45.49
CA LEU A 291 5.77 13.89 -45.36
C LEU A 291 6.61 13.67 -44.10
N ARG A 292 6.27 12.61 -43.36
CA ARG A 292 6.97 12.18 -42.15
C ARG A 292 7.56 10.81 -42.40
N PHE A 293 8.89 10.73 -42.40
CA PHE A 293 9.65 9.54 -42.73
C PHE A 293 10.28 8.89 -41.50
N VAL A 294 10.16 7.57 -41.42
CA VAL A 294 10.78 6.74 -40.38
C VAL A 294 11.82 5.84 -41.04
N LYS A 295 13.09 5.97 -40.63
CA LYS A 295 14.17 5.05 -41.01
C LYS A 295 14.21 3.89 -40.01
N LEU A 296 14.05 2.68 -40.51
CA LEU A 296 14.10 1.45 -39.72
C LEU A 296 15.30 0.60 -40.11
N LYS A 297 15.79 -0.20 -39.16
CA LYS A 297 16.78 -1.25 -39.37
C LYS A 297 16.16 -2.61 -39.07
N ASN A 298 16.19 -3.49 -40.06
CA ASN A 298 16.00 -4.92 -39.88
C ASN A 298 17.37 -5.57 -39.64
N VAL A 299 17.56 -6.20 -38.47
CA VAL A 299 18.79 -6.96 -38.17
C VAL A 299 18.66 -8.45 -38.48
N TRP A 300 17.47 -8.93 -38.86
CA TRP A 300 17.20 -10.34 -39.07
C TRP A 300 17.58 -10.77 -40.50
N GLN A 301 17.94 -12.05 -40.69
CA GLN A 301 18.34 -12.61 -41.99
C GLN A 301 17.25 -12.58 -43.08
N ARG A 302 16.01 -12.23 -42.72
CA ARG A 302 14.83 -12.29 -43.59
C ARG A 302 13.98 -11.04 -43.41
N GLY A 303 13.13 -10.79 -44.40
CA GLY A 303 12.25 -9.62 -44.44
C GLY A 303 12.92 -8.39 -45.05
N ALA A 304 12.23 -7.76 -45.99
CA ALA A 304 12.62 -6.51 -46.63
C ALA A 304 11.33 -5.75 -46.94
N TRP A 305 11.23 -4.48 -46.53
CA TRP A 305 10.02 -3.68 -46.77
C TRP A 305 9.69 -3.62 -48.26
N LYS A 306 8.44 -3.91 -48.62
CA LYS A 306 7.94 -3.93 -50.02
C LYS A 306 6.80 -2.94 -50.28
N GLY A 307 6.45 -2.14 -49.29
CA GLY A 307 5.43 -1.10 -49.45
C GLY A 307 6.02 0.18 -50.03
N ASP A 308 5.25 1.26 -49.87
CA ASP A 308 5.61 2.57 -50.36
C ASP A 308 6.95 3.04 -49.79
N TRP A 309 7.77 3.68 -50.62
CA TRP A 309 9.10 4.17 -50.30
C TRP A 309 10.10 3.07 -49.88
N SER A 310 9.83 1.81 -50.22
CA SER A 310 10.85 0.76 -50.17
C SER A 310 12.04 1.10 -51.07
N ASN A 311 13.19 0.44 -50.85
CA ASN A 311 14.45 0.80 -51.51
C ASN A 311 14.35 0.74 -53.06
N ASP A 312 13.50 -0.15 -53.58
CA ASP A 312 13.27 -0.38 -55.01
C ASP A 312 11.99 0.29 -55.55
N ASP A 313 11.27 1.08 -54.74
CA ASP A 313 10.02 1.72 -55.15
C ASP A 313 10.26 2.89 -56.12
N ALA A 314 9.46 2.94 -57.20
CA ALA A 314 9.45 3.99 -58.21
C ALA A 314 9.13 5.39 -57.66
N LYS A 315 8.51 5.48 -56.47
CA LYS A 315 8.21 6.77 -55.81
C LYS A 315 9.46 7.62 -55.57
N TRP A 316 10.63 7.01 -55.40
CA TRP A 316 11.89 7.76 -55.27
C TRP A 316 12.24 8.50 -56.56
N GLU A 317 12.09 7.85 -57.72
CA GLU A 317 12.30 8.45 -59.04
C GLU A 317 11.23 9.49 -59.39
N ASP A 318 9.98 9.25 -58.99
CA ASP A 318 8.88 10.20 -59.21
C ASP A 318 9.01 11.47 -58.33
N ASN A 319 9.80 11.42 -57.26
CA ASN A 319 9.95 12.49 -56.27
C ASN A 319 11.42 12.79 -55.94
N LEU A 320 12.24 13.06 -56.96
CA LEU A 320 13.68 13.30 -56.83
C LEU A 320 14.06 14.36 -55.78
N GLN A 321 13.20 15.35 -55.55
CA GLN A 321 13.39 16.38 -54.52
C GLN A 321 13.42 15.81 -53.09
N VAL A 322 12.63 14.76 -52.82
CA VAL A 322 12.60 14.08 -51.52
C VAL A 322 13.88 13.31 -51.30
N GLU A 323 14.29 12.54 -52.32
CA GLU A 323 15.54 11.77 -52.28
C GLU A 323 16.76 12.68 -52.12
N ALA A 324 16.82 13.78 -52.86
CA ALA A 324 17.88 14.78 -52.73
C ALA A 324 17.91 15.41 -51.32
N ALA A 325 16.76 15.70 -50.72
CA ALA A 325 16.69 16.25 -49.37
C ALA A 325 17.16 15.27 -48.30
N LEU A 326 16.84 13.98 -48.43
CA LEU A 326 17.35 12.93 -47.52
C LEU A 326 18.86 12.70 -47.69
N ARG A 327 19.38 12.76 -48.93
CA ARG A 327 20.83 12.69 -49.18
C ARG A 327 21.60 13.89 -48.63
N ALA A 328 20.98 15.07 -48.64
CA ALA A 328 21.61 16.30 -48.18
C ALA A 328 21.79 16.35 -46.66
N ASP A 329 21.01 15.57 -45.90
CA ASP A 329 21.13 15.46 -44.44
C ASP A 329 22.03 14.28 -44.04
N PRO A 330 23.26 14.50 -43.55
CA PRO A 330 24.14 13.42 -43.16
C PRO A 330 23.57 12.52 -42.06
N ALA A 331 22.70 13.05 -41.19
CA ALA A 331 22.07 12.27 -40.12
C ALA A 331 21.09 11.20 -40.66
N CYS A 332 20.60 11.38 -41.90
CA CYS A 332 19.75 10.40 -42.55
C CYS A 332 20.54 9.18 -43.04
N ASP A 333 21.85 9.31 -43.34
CA ASP A 333 22.68 8.25 -43.96
C ASP A 333 21.91 7.53 -45.07
N PHE A 334 21.40 8.31 -46.03
CA PHE A 334 20.48 7.82 -47.04
C PHE A 334 21.23 7.12 -48.17
N ASN A 335 20.97 5.81 -48.35
CA ASN A 335 21.45 5.05 -49.50
C ASN A 335 20.52 3.85 -49.79
N ARG A 336 19.85 3.88 -50.93
CA ARG A 336 18.91 2.83 -51.38
C ARG A 336 19.59 1.51 -51.73
N THR A 337 20.81 1.55 -52.24
CA THR A 337 21.55 0.35 -52.69
C THR A 337 22.35 -0.30 -51.56
N LYS A 338 22.34 0.31 -50.37
CA LYS A 338 22.99 -0.22 -49.17
C LYS A 338 22.20 -1.43 -48.69
N ASN A 339 22.72 -2.63 -48.97
CA ASN A 339 22.12 -3.88 -48.51
C ASN A 339 22.46 -4.17 -47.04
N ASP A 340 22.15 -3.22 -46.15
CA ASP A 340 22.38 -3.35 -44.71
C ASP A 340 21.08 -3.62 -43.95
N GLY A 341 19.95 -3.82 -44.64
CA GLY A 341 18.64 -4.03 -44.00
C GLY A 341 17.99 -2.75 -43.48
N THR A 342 18.52 -1.56 -43.81
CA THR A 342 17.81 -0.29 -43.59
C THR A 342 16.79 -0.01 -44.69
N PHE A 343 15.68 0.60 -44.30
CA PHE A 343 14.65 1.07 -45.22
C PHE A 343 13.91 2.27 -44.63
N TRP A 344 13.21 3.00 -45.49
CA TRP A 344 12.36 4.12 -45.13
C TRP A 344 10.89 3.76 -45.36
N MET A 345 10.01 4.33 -44.54
CA MET A 345 8.56 4.30 -44.73
C MET A 345 7.95 5.59 -44.21
N ILE A 346 6.73 5.89 -44.65
CA ILE A 346 5.97 7.02 -44.12
C ILE A 346 5.36 6.68 -42.75
N TRP A 347 5.11 7.72 -41.94
CA TRP A 347 4.60 7.60 -40.58
C TRP A 347 3.25 6.88 -40.52
N GLU A 348 2.39 7.13 -41.50
CA GLU A 348 1.06 6.52 -41.61
C GLU A 348 1.20 4.99 -41.77
N ASP A 349 2.02 4.53 -42.72
CA ASP A 349 2.33 3.11 -42.91
C ASP A 349 2.98 2.49 -41.67
N PHE A 350 3.86 3.23 -40.98
CA PHE A 350 4.47 2.76 -39.73
C PHE A 350 3.42 2.44 -38.67
N VAL A 351 2.49 3.35 -38.44
CA VAL A 351 1.41 3.18 -37.44
C VAL A 351 0.46 2.06 -37.83
N GLU A 352 0.21 1.85 -39.12
CA GLU A 352 -0.64 0.75 -39.59
C GLU A 352 0.05 -0.62 -39.56
N THR A 353 1.37 -0.64 -39.79
CA THR A 353 2.15 -1.87 -39.93
C THR A 353 2.56 -2.47 -38.58
N PHE A 354 2.94 -1.64 -37.61
CA PHE A 354 3.41 -2.09 -36.29
C PHE A 354 2.35 -1.86 -35.22
N ASN A 355 2.18 -2.84 -34.32
CA ASN A 355 1.20 -2.76 -33.24
C ASN A 355 1.81 -2.51 -31.86
N GLU A 356 3.13 -2.58 -31.72
CA GLU A 356 3.83 -2.27 -30.47
C GLU A 356 5.06 -1.40 -30.75
N LEU A 357 5.18 -0.29 -30.02
CA LEU A 357 6.30 0.64 -30.07
C LEU A 357 6.89 0.78 -28.66
N TYR A 358 8.20 0.61 -28.53
CA TYR A 358 8.94 0.73 -27.28
C TYR A 358 9.83 1.96 -27.32
N ILE A 359 9.80 2.71 -26.22
CA ILE A 359 10.59 3.92 -26.01
C ILE A 359 11.40 3.70 -24.74
N ALA A 360 12.68 3.36 -24.88
CA ALA A 360 13.60 3.23 -23.76
C ALA A 360 14.38 4.53 -23.58
N ARG A 361 14.00 5.30 -22.56
CA ARG A 361 14.65 6.57 -22.25
C ARG A 361 15.93 6.32 -21.48
N ILE A 362 17.02 6.82 -22.05
CA ILE A 362 18.35 6.83 -21.43
C ILE A 362 18.52 8.15 -20.68
N PHE A 363 19.16 8.08 -19.51
CA PHE A 363 19.41 9.24 -18.68
C PHE A 363 20.91 9.54 -18.65
N PRO A 364 21.35 10.75 -19.04
CA PRO A 364 22.75 11.10 -19.01
C PRO A 364 23.26 11.18 -17.57
N SER A 365 24.57 11.05 -17.39
CA SER A 365 25.24 11.19 -16.08
C SER A 365 25.04 12.56 -15.43
N THR A 366 24.68 13.58 -16.22
CA THR A 366 24.33 14.92 -15.74
C THR A 366 22.96 15.00 -15.06
N MET A 367 22.11 13.99 -15.23
CA MET A 367 20.79 13.95 -14.60
C MET A 367 20.90 13.38 -13.19
N HIS A 368 20.23 13.99 -12.22
CA HIS A 368 20.15 13.45 -10.87
C HIS A 368 19.24 12.22 -10.86
N GLN A 369 19.78 11.12 -10.35
CA GLN A 369 19.07 9.86 -10.20
C GLN A 369 19.00 9.52 -8.71
N TYR A 370 17.79 9.38 -8.20
CA TYR A 370 17.55 8.95 -6.82
C TYR A 370 16.89 7.59 -6.86
N CYS A 371 17.38 6.66 -6.05
CA CYS A 371 16.67 5.42 -5.79
C CYS A 371 16.42 5.23 -4.30
N VAL A 372 15.20 4.85 -3.97
CA VAL A 372 14.76 4.48 -2.64
C VAL A 372 14.27 3.04 -2.67
N ARG A 373 14.95 2.16 -1.93
CA ARG A 373 14.46 0.82 -1.64
C ARG A 373 13.40 0.92 -0.54
N GLY A 374 12.23 0.34 -0.80
CA GLY A 374 11.11 0.31 0.14
C GLY A 374 10.47 -1.07 0.17
N GLU A 375 9.59 -1.28 1.13
CA GLU A 375 8.95 -2.57 1.37
C GLU A 375 7.48 -2.37 1.71
N TRP A 376 6.61 -3.19 1.13
CA TRP A 376 5.27 -3.43 1.65
C TRP A 376 5.37 -4.67 2.54
N ILE A 377 5.21 -4.52 3.85
CA ILE A 377 5.26 -5.63 4.81
C ILE A 377 4.15 -5.47 5.84
N GLY A 378 3.37 -6.52 6.06
CA GLY A 378 2.35 -6.59 7.10
C GLY A 378 1.36 -5.43 7.01
N PRO A 379 1.16 -4.62 8.08
CA PRO A 379 0.23 -3.48 8.05
C PRO A 379 0.55 -2.39 7.02
N ALA A 380 1.80 -2.31 6.54
CA ALA A 380 2.21 -1.35 5.50
C ALA A 380 1.87 -1.82 4.08
N ALA A 381 1.53 -3.11 3.89
CA ALA A 381 0.95 -3.62 2.64
C ALA A 381 -0.56 -3.34 2.62
N ALA A 382 -0.95 -2.06 2.68
CA ALA A 382 -2.34 -1.68 2.91
C ALA A 382 -3.22 -1.64 1.65
N GLY A 383 -2.63 -1.76 0.47
CA GLY A 383 -3.35 -1.81 -0.80
C GLY A 383 -3.89 -0.45 -1.27
N PRO A 384 -4.84 -0.43 -2.22
CA PRO A 384 -5.35 0.79 -2.84
C PRO A 384 -6.28 1.57 -1.90
N PRO A 385 -6.50 2.88 -2.16
CA PRO A 385 -7.47 3.64 -1.39
C PRO A 385 -8.87 3.05 -1.60
N THR A 386 -9.59 2.80 -0.52
CA THR A 386 -10.98 2.34 -0.60
C THR A 386 -11.87 3.54 -0.92
N LYS A 387 -12.93 3.32 -1.73
CA LYS A 387 -13.93 4.37 -1.93
C LYS A 387 -14.60 4.62 -0.58
N PRO A 388 -14.63 5.86 -0.06
CA PRO A 388 -15.50 6.14 1.08
C PRO A 388 -16.92 5.74 0.69
N ALA A 389 -17.65 5.12 1.62
CA ALA A 389 -19.09 4.95 1.46
C ALA A 389 -19.67 6.32 1.07
N ALA A 390 -20.59 6.33 0.09
CA ALA A 390 -21.15 7.56 -0.47
C ALA A 390 -21.41 8.59 0.63
N GLU A 391 -21.03 9.86 0.39
CA GLU A 391 -21.28 10.94 1.36
C GLU A 391 -22.68 10.77 1.93
N PRO A 392 -22.84 10.74 3.27
CA PRO A 392 -24.14 10.51 3.87
C PRO A 392 -25.10 11.49 3.21
N ARG A 393 -26.16 10.92 2.62
CA ARG A 393 -27.22 11.68 1.93
C ARG A 393 -27.52 12.88 2.80
N ALA A 394 -27.39 14.09 2.26
CA ALA A 394 -27.63 15.31 3.02
C ALA A 394 -29.05 15.25 3.60
N GLU A 395 -29.14 14.78 4.84
CA GLU A 395 -30.35 14.82 5.61
C GLU A 395 -30.57 16.27 6.02
N ASP A 396 -31.85 16.64 6.07
CA ASP A 396 -32.32 17.99 6.27
C ASP A 396 -31.52 18.72 7.38
N PRO A 397 -30.80 19.81 7.05
CA PRO A 397 -30.09 20.65 8.02
C PRO A 397 -30.96 21.16 9.17
N SER A 398 -32.29 21.06 9.04
CA SER A 398 -33.27 21.41 10.07
C SER A 398 -33.36 20.42 11.24
N ALA A 399 -32.90 19.18 11.07
CA ALA A 399 -32.89 18.19 12.14
C ALA A 399 -31.65 18.39 13.02
N ALA A 400 -31.82 19.09 14.14
CA ALA A 400 -30.76 19.28 15.13
C ALA A 400 -30.25 17.92 15.66
N ARG A 401 -29.17 17.41 15.07
CA ARG A 401 -28.50 16.19 15.56
C ARG A 401 -27.88 16.50 16.92
N ARG A 402 -28.14 15.62 17.89
CA ARG A 402 -27.63 15.77 19.26
C ARG A 402 -26.11 15.62 19.34
N TRP A 403 -25.56 14.73 18.51
CA TRP A 403 -24.12 14.43 18.45
C TRP A 403 -23.63 14.36 17.00
N THR A 404 -22.30 14.39 16.81
CA THR A 404 -21.69 14.38 15.47
C THR A 404 -21.59 12.94 14.96
N VAL A 405 -22.13 12.67 13.77
CA VAL A 405 -21.94 11.40 13.06
C VAL A 405 -20.97 11.63 11.91
N GLN A 406 -19.87 10.88 11.89
CA GLN A 406 -18.86 10.93 10.85
C GLN A 406 -19.00 9.70 9.94
N GLY A 407 -18.96 9.93 8.62
CA GLY A 407 -18.89 8.83 7.65
C GLY A 407 -17.54 8.11 7.71
N GLU A 408 -17.52 6.83 7.32
CA GLU A 408 -16.29 6.04 7.36
C GLU A 408 -15.17 6.65 6.50
N SER A 409 -14.00 6.81 7.13
CA SER A 409 -12.73 7.15 6.49
C SER A 409 -11.98 5.89 6.06
N ASP A 410 -11.03 6.03 5.14
CA ASP A 410 -10.21 4.89 4.70
C ASP A 410 -9.44 4.28 5.90
N PRO A 411 -9.59 2.97 6.15
CA PRO A 411 -9.07 2.33 7.35
C PRO A 411 -7.56 2.06 7.33
N SER A 412 -6.92 2.00 6.15
CA SER A 412 -5.58 1.42 6.05
C SER A 412 -4.67 2.07 5.02
N TRP A 413 -5.17 2.71 3.97
CA TRP A 413 -4.35 3.21 2.84
C TRP A 413 -3.20 4.12 3.27
N PHE A 414 -3.41 4.94 4.30
CA PHE A 414 -2.39 5.82 4.86
C PHE A 414 -1.20 5.07 5.50
N ARG A 415 -1.34 3.76 5.74
CA ARG A 415 -0.26 2.89 6.24
C ARG A 415 0.72 2.46 5.16
N ASN A 416 0.37 2.58 3.88
CA ASN A 416 1.32 2.36 2.80
C ASN A 416 2.55 3.27 3.01
N PRO A 417 3.77 2.82 2.61
CA PRO A 417 4.96 3.65 2.67
C PRO A 417 4.73 5.02 2.03
N GLN A 418 5.27 6.09 2.61
CA GLN A 418 5.08 7.44 2.07
C GLN A 418 6.42 8.16 1.96
N TYR A 419 6.67 8.77 0.81
CA TYR A 419 7.92 9.48 0.51
C TYR A 419 7.63 10.93 0.17
N ARG A 420 8.27 11.85 0.86
CA ARG A 420 8.13 13.28 0.61
C ARG A 420 9.19 13.74 -0.38
N LEU A 421 8.73 14.37 -1.46
CA LEU A 421 9.57 14.99 -2.48
C LEU A 421 9.49 16.51 -2.35
N VAL A 422 10.65 17.15 -2.26
CA VAL A 422 10.82 18.61 -2.22
C VAL A 422 11.90 19.02 -3.22
N VAL A 423 11.69 20.15 -3.87
CA VAL A 423 12.64 20.72 -4.83
C VAL A 423 12.96 22.16 -4.45
N GLU A 424 14.21 22.57 -4.63
CA GLU A 424 14.64 23.95 -4.43
C GLU A 424 14.30 24.85 -5.62
N ASP A 425 14.31 24.24 -6.81
CA ASP A 425 14.02 24.88 -8.07
C ASP A 425 12.88 24.14 -8.78
N LYS A 426 12.09 24.88 -9.56
CA LYS A 426 11.12 24.28 -10.47
C LYS A 426 11.82 23.29 -11.41
N THR A 427 11.35 22.05 -11.42
CA THR A 427 11.96 20.96 -12.21
C THR A 427 10.91 20.00 -12.74
N THR A 428 11.25 19.32 -13.83
CA THR A 428 10.45 18.22 -14.37
C THR A 428 11.09 16.91 -13.98
N VAL A 429 10.34 16.03 -13.35
CA VAL A 429 10.79 14.71 -12.93
C VAL A 429 10.12 13.58 -13.70
N LEU A 430 10.80 12.45 -13.76
CA LEU A 430 10.22 11.15 -14.08
C LEU A 430 10.23 10.29 -12.83
N LEU A 431 9.07 9.72 -12.50
CA LEU A 431 8.87 8.81 -11.39
C LEU A 431 8.74 7.39 -11.94
N SER A 432 9.41 6.43 -11.33
CA SER A 432 9.39 5.03 -11.72
C SER A 432 9.32 4.16 -10.46
N LEU A 433 8.41 3.18 -10.45
CA LEU A 433 8.25 2.21 -9.38
C LEU A 433 8.52 0.82 -9.96
N LEU A 434 9.54 0.16 -9.43
CA LEU A 434 9.92 -1.22 -9.75
C LEU A 434 9.50 -2.15 -8.61
N GLN A 435 9.08 -3.35 -8.94
CA GLN A 435 9.02 -4.47 -8.01
C GLN A 435 10.26 -5.37 -8.14
N ARG A 436 10.50 -6.22 -7.13
CA ARG A 436 11.49 -7.31 -7.24
C ARG A 436 11.23 -8.19 -8.48
N ASP A 437 12.29 -8.83 -8.97
CA ASP A 437 12.23 -9.65 -10.18
C ASP A 437 11.81 -11.10 -9.90
N PHE A 438 10.56 -11.43 -10.23
CA PHE A 438 10.01 -12.75 -9.98
C PHE A 438 10.57 -13.87 -10.87
N ARG A 439 11.40 -13.57 -11.88
CA ARG A 439 12.16 -14.61 -12.59
C ARG A 439 13.17 -15.31 -11.67
N LEU A 440 13.70 -14.59 -10.68
CA LEU A 440 14.64 -15.15 -9.68
C LEU A 440 13.93 -15.75 -8.47
N TYR A 441 12.81 -15.15 -8.04
CA TYR A 441 12.11 -15.54 -6.82
C TYR A 441 10.95 -16.51 -7.05
N GLY A 442 10.58 -16.76 -8.31
CA GLY A 442 9.43 -17.57 -8.72
C GLY A 442 8.10 -16.82 -8.60
N GLY A 443 7.22 -17.02 -9.58
CA GLY A 443 5.87 -16.41 -9.64
C GLY A 443 5.75 -15.33 -10.71
N ASP A 444 4.58 -14.68 -10.73
CA ASP A 444 4.26 -13.59 -11.65
C ASP A 444 4.41 -12.23 -10.96
N ASN A 445 4.62 -11.19 -11.76
CA ASN A 445 4.59 -9.80 -11.30
C ASN A 445 3.22 -9.44 -10.68
N PHE A 446 3.25 -8.63 -9.63
CA PHE A 446 2.05 -8.06 -9.01
C PHE A 446 1.65 -6.73 -9.66
N ALA A 447 0.36 -6.41 -9.64
CA ALA A 447 -0.11 -5.09 -10.03
C ALA A 447 0.29 -4.06 -8.96
N ILE A 448 1.17 -3.15 -9.36
CA ILE A 448 1.75 -2.09 -8.53
C ILE A 448 1.31 -0.72 -9.04
N ASN A 449 1.14 0.22 -8.14
CA ASN A 449 0.66 1.56 -8.43
C ASN A 449 1.37 2.59 -7.55
N PHE A 450 1.34 3.85 -7.97
CA PHE A 450 1.67 4.95 -7.08
C PHE A 450 0.83 6.18 -7.36
N VAL A 451 0.65 6.99 -6.32
CA VAL A 451 0.09 8.33 -6.42
C VAL A 451 1.04 9.35 -5.82
N LEU A 452 1.14 10.51 -6.47
CA LEU A 452 1.84 11.70 -5.99
C LEU A 452 0.82 12.79 -5.66
N LEU A 453 0.76 13.18 -4.39
CA LEU A 453 -0.20 14.16 -3.87
C LEU A 453 0.50 15.45 -3.45
N GLU A 454 -0.04 16.61 -3.82
CA GLU A 454 0.39 17.90 -3.28
C GLU A 454 -0.16 18.14 -1.86
N VAL A 455 0.69 18.56 -0.92
CA VAL A 455 0.29 18.75 0.49
C VAL A 455 0.19 20.23 0.87
N LYS A 456 -0.94 20.62 1.48
CA LYS A 456 -1.19 21.96 2.04
C LYS A 456 -0.42 22.21 3.36
N LYS A 457 0.91 22.09 3.35
CA LYS A 457 1.83 22.42 4.46
C LYS A 457 3.12 22.98 3.88
N LYS A 458 3.90 23.72 4.69
CA LYS A 458 5.26 24.12 4.32
C LYS A 458 6.06 22.86 3.96
N ALA A 459 6.84 22.93 2.88
CA ALA A 459 7.46 21.76 2.26
C ALA A 459 8.16 20.83 3.27
N LEU A 460 9.07 21.38 4.08
CA LEU A 460 9.85 20.62 5.07
C LEU A 460 9.03 20.08 6.25
N HIS A 461 7.85 20.64 6.50
CA HIS A 461 6.99 20.30 7.64
C HIS A 461 5.79 19.41 7.22
N ALA A 462 5.74 18.98 5.96
CA ALA A 462 4.73 18.04 5.51
C ALA A 462 4.90 16.71 6.24
N SER A 463 3.82 16.28 6.89
CA SER A 463 3.67 14.98 7.54
C SER A 463 3.09 13.96 6.55
N VAL A 464 2.87 12.72 7.01
CA VAL A 464 2.11 11.73 6.26
C VAL A 464 0.73 12.26 5.83
N VAL A 465 0.26 11.71 4.73
CA VAL A 465 -1.09 11.90 4.20
C VAL A 465 -2.00 10.83 4.80
N TRP A 466 -3.09 11.29 5.43
CA TRP A 466 -4.03 10.43 6.14
C TRP A 466 -5.20 9.92 5.28
N GLU A 467 -5.52 10.67 4.22
CA GLU A 467 -6.66 10.42 3.34
C GLU A 467 -6.24 10.65 1.90
N TYR A 468 -6.72 9.79 1.01
CA TYR A 468 -6.59 9.99 -0.42
C TYR A 468 -7.51 11.13 -0.88
N ASP A 469 -6.94 12.19 -1.47
CA ASP A 469 -7.67 13.33 -1.99
C ASP A 469 -7.40 13.46 -3.49
N LYS A 470 -8.34 13.00 -4.31
CA LYS A 470 -8.23 13.00 -5.77
C LYS A 470 -7.96 14.40 -6.34
N THR A 471 -8.43 15.46 -5.67
CA THR A 471 -8.24 16.85 -6.13
C THR A 471 -6.79 17.33 -6.02
N ARG A 472 -5.93 16.59 -5.30
CA ARG A 472 -4.52 16.92 -5.09
C ARG A 472 -3.56 15.99 -5.81
N VAL A 473 -4.07 15.05 -6.59
CA VAL A 473 -3.26 14.16 -7.41
C VAL A 473 -2.56 14.98 -8.48
N VAL A 474 -1.24 15.02 -8.41
CA VAL A 474 -0.38 15.69 -9.41
C VAL A 474 0.08 14.67 -10.46
N ALA A 475 0.31 13.44 -10.02
CA ALA A 475 0.69 12.33 -10.87
C ALA A 475 0.22 11.01 -10.27
N GLU A 476 -0.10 10.06 -11.14
CA GLU A 476 -0.37 8.68 -10.78
C GLU A 476 0.04 7.78 -11.95
N ALA A 477 0.38 6.54 -11.62
CA ALA A 477 0.59 5.46 -12.56
C ALA A 477 0.06 4.17 -11.97
N HIS A 478 -0.54 3.36 -12.83
CA HIS A 478 -1.21 2.12 -12.46
C HIS A 478 -0.80 1.01 -13.42
N SER A 479 -0.60 -0.22 -12.92
CA SER A 479 -0.32 -1.38 -13.78
C SER A 479 -1.44 -1.64 -14.78
N TYR A 480 -2.69 -1.38 -14.39
CA TYR A 480 -3.83 -1.45 -15.27
C TYR A 480 -4.32 -0.04 -15.60
N VAL A 481 -4.14 0.40 -16.84
CA VAL A 481 -4.85 1.57 -17.32
C VAL A 481 -6.30 1.14 -17.52
N ALA A 482 -7.23 1.76 -16.78
CA ALA A 482 -8.65 1.62 -17.07
C ALA A 482 -8.84 2.03 -18.53
N ALA A 483 -9.10 1.05 -19.41
CA ALA A 483 -9.52 1.35 -20.77
C ALA A 483 -10.68 2.33 -20.66
N ALA A 484 -10.61 3.45 -21.38
CA ALA A 484 -11.68 4.44 -21.39
C ALA A 484 -12.95 3.77 -21.95
N GLY A 485 -13.78 3.24 -21.06
CA GLY A 485 -14.97 2.45 -21.38
C GLY A 485 -15.29 1.47 -20.26
N GLU A 486 -16.41 1.69 -19.57
CA GLU A 486 -16.96 0.73 -18.60
C GLU A 486 -17.14 -0.63 -19.26
N GLY A 487 -16.41 -1.65 -18.80
CA GLY A 487 -16.62 -3.05 -19.19
C GLY A 487 -15.51 -3.73 -20.01
N ALA A 488 -14.45 -3.03 -20.40
CA ALA A 488 -13.29 -3.70 -21.01
C ALA A 488 -12.42 -4.37 -19.95
N LYS A 489 -12.38 -5.71 -19.92
CA LYS A 489 -11.42 -6.46 -19.10
C LYS A 489 -10.00 -6.11 -19.59
N CYS A 490 -9.19 -5.50 -18.72
CA CYS A 490 -7.77 -5.29 -19.01
C CYS A 490 -7.09 -6.67 -19.05
N THR A 491 -6.66 -7.12 -20.22
CA THR A 491 -5.98 -8.41 -20.43
C THR A 491 -4.47 -8.32 -20.28
N ALA A 492 -3.94 -7.18 -19.83
CA ALA A 492 -2.51 -6.99 -19.66
C ALA A 492 -2.03 -7.68 -18.37
N HIS A 493 -0.95 -8.43 -18.45
CA HIS A 493 -0.25 -8.92 -17.26
C HIS A 493 0.50 -7.76 -16.59
N PRO A 494 0.62 -7.75 -15.25
CA PRO A 494 1.41 -6.73 -14.56
C PRO A 494 2.85 -6.67 -15.04
N GLU A 495 3.35 -5.45 -15.25
CA GLU A 495 4.74 -5.20 -15.61
C GLU A 495 5.60 -5.00 -14.35
N ARG A 496 6.89 -5.34 -14.43
CA ARG A 496 7.84 -5.15 -13.32
C ARG A 496 8.09 -3.68 -12.99
N GLU A 497 7.92 -2.77 -13.95
CA GLU A 497 8.06 -1.32 -13.79
C GLU A 497 6.76 -0.61 -14.20
N ILE A 498 6.34 0.38 -13.42
CA ILE A 498 5.44 1.44 -13.90
C ILE A 498 6.13 2.80 -13.80
N SER A 499 5.85 3.71 -14.74
CA SER A 499 6.48 5.04 -14.73
C SER A 499 5.55 6.17 -15.16
N LYS A 500 5.81 7.36 -14.62
CA LYS A 500 5.16 8.62 -14.99
C LYS A 500 6.22 9.69 -15.25
N GLY A 501 6.36 10.05 -16.52
CA GLY A 501 7.21 11.18 -16.95
C GLY A 501 6.47 12.52 -16.96
N SER A 502 7.25 13.59 -17.13
CA SER A 502 6.78 14.96 -17.31
C SER A 502 6.00 15.53 -16.11
N VAL A 503 6.36 15.12 -14.89
CA VAL A 503 5.75 15.62 -13.66
C VAL A 503 6.48 16.88 -13.25
N VAL A 504 5.78 18.02 -13.14
CA VAL A 504 6.38 19.30 -12.76
C VAL A 504 6.27 19.48 -11.25
N LEU A 505 7.41 19.67 -10.59
CA LEU A 505 7.49 19.98 -9.16
C LEU A 505 7.88 21.46 -9.01
N GLU A 506 7.15 22.16 -8.14
CA GLU A 506 7.36 23.59 -7.86
C GLU A 506 8.06 23.78 -6.50
N PRO A 507 8.95 24.78 -6.39
CA PRO A 507 9.66 25.06 -5.15
C PRO A 507 8.72 25.60 -4.06
N GLY A 508 9.09 25.36 -2.80
CA GLY A 508 8.29 25.75 -1.64
C GLY A 508 7.04 24.90 -1.39
N ARG A 509 6.78 23.88 -2.22
CA ARG A 509 5.72 22.88 -2.06
C ARG A 509 6.29 21.53 -1.64
N ALA A 510 5.47 20.71 -0.98
CA ALA A 510 5.78 19.31 -0.74
C ALA A 510 4.81 18.41 -1.49
N TYR A 511 5.38 17.33 -2.03
CA TYR A 511 4.65 16.28 -2.70
C TYR A 511 4.87 14.98 -1.93
N VAL A 512 3.83 14.19 -1.72
CA VAL A 512 3.93 12.89 -1.04
C VAL A 512 3.58 11.80 -2.03
N LEU A 513 4.54 10.92 -2.27
CA LEU A 513 4.42 9.74 -3.11
C LEU A 513 4.07 8.54 -2.23
N VAL A 514 2.97 7.86 -2.56
CA VAL A 514 2.49 6.66 -1.88
C VAL A 514 2.44 5.52 -2.90
N PRO A 515 3.38 4.56 -2.85
CA PRO A 515 3.34 3.36 -3.66
C PRO A 515 2.50 2.27 -2.96
N TYR A 516 1.70 1.53 -3.72
CA TYR A 516 0.83 0.48 -3.19
C TYR A 516 0.53 -0.58 -4.26
N THR A 517 0.15 -1.78 -3.84
CA THR A 517 -0.33 -2.88 -4.69
C THR A 517 -1.85 -2.80 -4.87
N ASP A 518 -2.40 -3.47 -5.89
CA ASP A 518 -3.87 -3.54 -6.09
C ASP A 518 -4.61 -4.31 -4.98
N HIS A 519 -3.88 -5.09 -4.19
CA HIS A 519 -4.41 -5.88 -3.09
C HIS A 519 -3.61 -5.64 -1.81
N ALA A 520 -4.30 -5.54 -0.69
CA ALA A 520 -3.66 -5.49 0.63
C ALA A 520 -3.04 -6.87 0.99
N GLY A 521 -2.03 -6.87 1.85
CA GLY A 521 -1.35 -8.08 2.34
C GLY A 521 -0.32 -8.69 1.38
N VAL A 522 0.04 -7.98 0.31
CA VAL A 522 1.11 -8.42 -0.60
C VAL A 522 2.46 -7.95 -0.04
N ASP A 523 3.17 -8.87 0.60
CA ASP A 523 4.47 -8.60 1.21
C ASP A 523 5.60 -8.71 0.17
N MET A 524 6.23 -7.58 -0.16
CA MET A 524 7.32 -7.55 -1.15
C MET A 524 8.13 -6.24 -1.13
N GLU A 525 9.32 -6.31 -1.70
CA GLU A 525 10.19 -5.14 -1.94
C GLU A 525 9.83 -4.41 -3.22
N PHE A 526 10.04 -3.10 -3.18
CA PHE A 526 9.97 -2.21 -4.33
C PHE A 526 11.12 -1.21 -4.36
N PHE A 527 11.34 -0.63 -5.53
CA PHE A 527 12.36 0.38 -5.76
C PHE A 527 11.72 1.59 -6.43
N LEU A 528 11.72 2.71 -5.72
CA LEU A 528 11.25 3.99 -6.23
C LEU A 528 12.44 4.75 -6.84
N ARG A 529 12.35 5.04 -8.13
CA ARG A 529 13.34 5.85 -8.86
C ARG A 529 12.77 7.20 -9.23
N VAL A 530 13.56 8.25 -9.01
CA VAL A 530 13.24 9.63 -9.39
C VAL A 530 14.38 10.19 -10.23
N PHE A 531 14.07 10.59 -11.46
CA PHE A 531 15.02 11.20 -12.38
C PHE A 531 14.68 12.69 -12.53
N SER A 532 15.64 13.57 -12.27
CA SER A 532 15.44 15.02 -12.31
C SER A 532 16.63 15.75 -12.93
N ALA A 533 16.35 16.79 -13.70
CA ALA A 533 17.40 17.67 -14.23
C ALA A 533 18.02 18.58 -13.17
N LYS A 534 17.38 18.71 -12.00
CA LYS A 534 17.83 19.53 -10.87
C LYS A 534 17.75 18.73 -9.56
N PRO A 535 18.48 19.12 -8.50
CA PRO A 535 18.44 18.41 -7.23
C PRO A 535 17.03 18.30 -6.64
N CYS A 536 16.71 17.12 -6.12
CA CYS A 536 15.51 16.82 -5.35
C CYS A 536 15.91 16.28 -3.97
N THR A 537 15.13 16.62 -2.95
CA THR A 537 15.18 15.96 -1.64
C THR A 537 14.06 14.94 -1.56
N ILE A 538 14.39 13.71 -1.17
CA ILE A 538 13.43 12.61 -1.02
C ILE A 538 13.59 12.03 0.38
N ASP A 539 12.56 12.19 1.20
CA ASP A 539 12.56 11.71 2.58
C ASP A 539 11.50 10.62 2.75
N ALA A 540 11.87 9.46 3.29
CA ALA A 540 10.89 8.52 3.82
C ALA A 540 10.18 9.17 5.01
N LEU A 541 8.86 9.29 4.95
CA LEU A 541 8.07 9.80 6.06
C LEU A 541 7.96 8.72 7.13
N ARG A 542 8.18 9.12 8.39
CA ARG A 542 8.09 8.19 9.52
C ARG A 542 6.70 7.56 9.58
N PRO A 543 6.59 6.24 9.81
CA PRO A 543 5.32 5.60 10.11
C PRO A 543 4.63 6.28 11.28
N LEU A 544 3.30 6.28 11.26
CA LEU A 544 2.49 6.76 12.37
C LEU A 544 2.67 5.85 13.58
N HIS A 545 2.50 6.42 14.76
CA HIS A 545 2.34 5.60 15.97
C HIS A 545 1.06 4.80 15.83
N ALA A 546 1.15 3.49 16.05
CA ALA A 546 0.02 2.58 16.01
C ALA A 546 -0.03 1.79 17.32
N LEU A 547 -1.21 1.68 17.90
CA LEU A 547 -1.50 0.83 19.05
C LEU A 547 -2.72 -0.02 18.74
N ALA A 548 -2.67 -1.29 19.10
CA ALA A 548 -3.80 -2.20 18.93
C ALA A 548 -4.12 -2.86 20.27
N VAL A 549 -5.40 -2.95 20.60
CA VAL A 549 -5.90 -3.71 21.74
C VAL A 549 -6.98 -4.67 21.28
N GLN A 550 -7.06 -5.84 21.90
CA GLN A 550 -8.10 -6.82 21.63
C GLN A 550 -9.18 -6.74 22.70
N GLY A 551 -10.43 -6.82 22.28
CA GLY A 551 -11.58 -6.78 23.17
C GLY A 551 -12.66 -7.76 22.75
N LYS A 552 -13.70 -7.86 23.59
CA LYS A 552 -14.82 -8.78 23.40
C LYS A 552 -16.13 -8.21 23.96
N TRP A 553 -17.20 -8.41 23.22
CA TRP A 553 -18.57 -8.23 23.69
C TRP A 553 -19.11 -9.58 24.15
N ARG A 554 -19.58 -9.64 25.40
CA ARG A 554 -20.17 -10.83 26.02
C ARG A 554 -21.59 -10.52 26.43
N ALA A 555 -22.51 -11.42 26.10
CA ALA A 555 -23.82 -11.40 26.70
C ALA A 555 -23.69 -11.77 28.19
N THR A 556 -24.60 -11.29 29.01
CA THR A 556 -24.78 -11.82 30.37
C THR A 556 -25.30 -13.24 30.27
N ASP A 557 -24.70 -14.20 31.00
CA ASP A 557 -25.17 -15.58 31.07
C ASP A 557 -26.67 -15.64 31.48
N ASP A 558 -27.40 -16.65 31.00
CA ASP A 558 -28.87 -16.91 31.16
C ASP A 558 -29.35 -17.09 32.62
N GLY A 559 -28.66 -16.52 33.61
CA GLY A 559 -29.04 -16.47 35.02
C GLY A 559 -28.78 -15.14 35.72
N GLY A 560 -28.35 -14.07 35.04
CA GLY A 560 -28.31 -12.69 35.57
C GLY A 560 -27.34 -12.40 36.74
N THR A 561 -26.67 -13.42 37.29
CA THR A 561 -25.91 -13.32 38.55
C THR A 561 -24.51 -12.72 38.41
N GLY A 562 -23.88 -12.74 37.22
CA GLY A 562 -22.52 -12.22 37.00
C GLY A 562 -22.42 -10.71 36.73
N ASN A 563 -21.27 -10.09 37.04
CA ASN A 563 -20.90 -8.71 36.70
C ASN A 563 -20.22 -8.59 35.30
N SER A 564 -20.36 -9.59 34.43
CA SER A 564 -19.45 -9.83 33.29
C SER A 564 -19.98 -9.43 31.90
N GLY A 565 -21.24 -9.01 31.78
CA GLY A 565 -21.83 -8.63 30.50
C GLY A 565 -21.20 -7.36 29.91
N SER A 566 -20.75 -7.44 28.66
CA SER A 566 -20.14 -6.32 27.93
C SER A 566 -20.79 -6.00 26.57
N ALA A 567 -21.87 -6.70 26.21
CA ALA A 567 -22.61 -6.49 24.97
C ALA A 567 -23.73 -5.44 25.13
N GLY A 568 -23.34 -4.17 25.28
CA GLY A 568 -24.27 -3.07 25.57
C GLY A 568 -25.05 -2.53 24.36
N GLY A 569 -24.60 -2.78 23.13
CA GLY A 569 -25.21 -2.27 21.90
C GLY A 569 -24.88 -0.79 21.61
N PRO A 570 -25.50 -0.16 20.60
CA PRO A 570 -25.13 1.18 20.13
C PRO A 570 -25.60 2.27 21.09
N LEU A 571 -25.03 3.48 21.02
CA LEU A 571 -25.41 4.59 21.93
C LEU A 571 -26.87 5.02 21.77
N CYS A 572 -27.36 5.00 20.53
CA CYS A 572 -28.78 5.21 20.20
C CYS A 572 -29.36 3.95 19.57
N VAL A 573 -30.56 3.57 20.00
CA VAL A 573 -31.32 2.50 19.36
C VAL A 573 -31.65 2.92 17.93
N GLY A 574 -31.45 2.01 16.97
CA GLY A 574 -31.69 2.29 15.55
C GLY A 574 -30.53 2.95 14.81
N LEU A 575 -29.33 3.02 15.41
CA LEU A 575 -28.04 3.40 14.78
C LEU A 575 -27.92 4.87 14.31
N GLY A 576 -28.92 5.71 14.55
CA GLY A 576 -28.88 7.14 14.23
C GLY A 576 -28.69 8.03 15.47
N ALA A 577 -28.04 9.19 15.33
CA ALA A 577 -27.83 10.15 16.42
C ALA A 577 -29.12 10.84 16.95
N SER A 578 -30.27 10.55 16.35
CA SER A 578 -31.60 11.03 16.75
C SER A 578 -32.49 9.94 17.37
N GLY A 579 -32.02 8.69 17.42
CA GLY A 579 -32.75 7.59 18.03
C GLY A 579 -32.84 7.71 19.56
N PRO A 580 -33.73 6.96 20.22
CA PRO A 580 -33.81 6.96 21.67
C PRO A 580 -32.51 6.41 22.28
N GLU A 581 -32.08 6.99 23.39
CA GLU A 581 -30.88 6.57 24.11
C GLU A 581 -30.99 5.09 24.53
N ASN A 582 -29.91 4.36 24.31
CA ASN A 582 -29.74 3.00 24.79
C ASN A 582 -29.04 3.01 26.16
N LEU A 583 -29.77 2.63 27.19
CA LEU A 583 -29.27 2.61 28.56
C LEU A 583 -28.21 1.52 28.78
N SER A 584 -28.22 0.44 27.99
CA SER A 584 -27.24 -0.64 28.07
C SER A 584 -25.89 -0.28 27.43
N TRP A 585 -25.78 0.83 26.69
CA TRP A 585 -24.55 1.23 26.00
C TRP A 585 -23.33 1.32 26.94
N CYS A 586 -23.54 1.73 28.18
CA CYS A 586 -22.48 1.85 29.18
C CYS A 586 -21.81 0.53 29.55
N GLN A 587 -22.43 -0.61 29.24
CA GLN A 587 -21.88 -1.94 29.45
C GLN A 587 -20.77 -2.28 28.44
N ASN A 588 -20.73 -1.62 27.28
CA ASN A 588 -19.67 -1.85 26.29
C ASN A 588 -18.27 -1.60 26.90
N PRO A 589 -17.22 -2.29 26.41
CA PRO A 589 -15.84 -1.96 26.77
C PRO A 589 -15.54 -0.47 26.50
N GLN A 590 -14.90 0.21 27.44
CA GLN A 590 -14.54 1.63 27.29
C GLN A 590 -13.03 1.76 27.43
N TYR A 591 -12.39 2.46 26.50
CA TYR A 591 -10.95 2.66 26.49
C TYR A 591 -10.62 4.14 26.62
N LEU A 592 -9.67 4.45 27.49
CA LEU A 592 -9.17 5.80 27.70
C LEU A 592 -7.95 6.05 26.82
N LEU A 593 -8.13 6.93 25.84
CA LEU A 593 -7.10 7.40 24.92
C LEU A 593 -6.45 8.67 25.45
N ARG A 594 -5.14 8.64 25.69
CA ARG A 594 -4.37 9.78 26.23
C ARG A 594 -3.11 10.06 25.44
N VAL A 595 -2.58 11.26 25.64
CA VAL A 595 -1.23 11.63 25.19
C VAL A 595 -0.35 11.85 26.42
N PRO A 596 0.82 11.17 26.54
CA PRO A 596 1.75 11.41 27.64
C PRO A 596 2.20 12.88 27.72
N PRO A 597 2.52 13.42 28.92
CA PRO A 597 2.99 14.79 29.07
C PRO A 597 4.24 15.07 28.22
N ARG A 598 4.27 16.19 27.50
CA ARG A 598 5.39 16.61 26.65
C ARG A 598 5.87 18.02 26.97
N ALA A 599 7.09 18.33 26.50
CA ALA A 599 7.64 19.68 26.53
C ALA A 599 6.80 20.69 25.73
N ASP A 600 6.23 20.29 24.57
CA ASP A 600 5.31 21.10 23.75
C ASP A 600 3.88 20.57 23.85
N ASN A 601 3.26 20.75 25.01
CA ASN A 601 1.92 20.24 25.31
C ASN A 601 0.78 20.98 24.56
N LYS A 602 1.09 21.94 23.68
CA LYS A 602 0.11 22.77 22.96
C LYS A 602 -0.08 22.36 21.50
N ARG A 603 0.77 21.47 20.96
CA ARG A 603 0.64 21.01 19.58
C ARG A 603 -0.58 20.09 19.42
N PRO A 604 -1.52 20.40 18.51
CA PRO A 604 -2.67 19.53 18.25
C PRO A 604 -2.23 18.21 17.61
N VAL A 605 -2.92 17.13 17.97
CA VAL A 605 -2.61 15.76 17.54
C VAL A 605 -3.69 15.29 16.56
N THR A 606 -3.31 14.56 15.53
CA THR A 606 -4.23 13.92 14.57
C THR A 606 -4.31 12.44 14.90
N ILE A 607 -5.54 11.91 14.99
CA ILE A 607 -5.80 10.55 15.43
C ILE A 607 -6.82 9.89 14.51
N LYS A 608 -6.54 8.66 14.07
CA LYS A 608 -7.51 7.80 13.39
C LYS A 608 -7.69 6.52 14.21
N ILE A 609 -8.94 6.20 14.52
CA ILE A 609 -9.33 5.01 15.29
C ILE A 609 -10.03 4.06 14.32
N VAL A 610 -9.61 2.80 14.33
CA VAL A 610 -10.12 1.74 13.46
C VAL A 610 -10.50 0.57 14.35
N ALA A 611 -11.78 0.21 14.38
CA ALA A 611 -12.25 -1.02 15.03
C ALA A 611 -12.51 -2.08 13.95
N LYS A 612 -12.06 -3.31 14.18
CA LYS A 612 -12.29 -4.45 13.29
C LYS A 612 -12.98 -5.56 14.08
N GLN A 613 -14.08 -6.10 13.57
CA GLN A 613 -14.73 -7.25 14.19
C GLN A 613 -14.02 -8.54 13.78
N THR A 614 -13.32 -9.19 14.72
CA THR A 614 -12.49 -10.38 14.46
C THR A 614 -13.28 -11.69 14.49
N SER A 615 -14.47 -11.71 15.10
CA SER A 615 -15.34 -12.90 15.14
C SER A 615 -16.32 -13.01 13.97
N TYR A 616 -16.51 -11.95 13.18
CA TYR A 616 -17.51 -11.94 12.10
C TYR A 616 -17.01 -12.65 10.85
N LYS A 617 -17.77 -13.63 10.36
CA LYS A 617 -17.47 -14.34 9.10
C LYS A 617 -18.52 -13.97 8.06
N VAL A 618 -18.09 -13.34 6.97
CA VAL A 618 -18.97 -13.00 5.84
C VAL A 618 -19.52 -14.29 5.21
N ALA A 619 -20.83 -14.50 5.24
CA ALA A 619 -21.47 -15.66 4.63
C ALA A 619 -21.37 -15.60 3.10
N THR A 620 -20.78 -16.62 2.47
CA THR A 620 -20.37 -16.57 1.05
C THR A 620 -21.51 -16.64 0.01
N LYS A 621 -22.78 -16.76 0.40
CA LYS A 621 -23.95 -16.74 -0.51
C LYS A 621 -25.25 -16.37 0.22
N ALA A 622 -25.53 -15.09 0.46
CA ALA A 622 -26.85 -14.65 0.94
C ALA A 622 -27.63 -13.95 -0.19
N ARG A 623 -28.88 -14.35 -0.42
CA ARG A 623 -29.80 -13.71 -1.38
C ARG A 623 -30.24 -12.35 -0.82
N ARG A 624 -30.57 -11.42 -1.72
CA ARG A 624 -31.02 -10.02 -1.44
C ARG A 624 -32.16 -9.86 -0.43
N THR A 625 -32.81 -10.92 0.02
CA THR A 625 -33.93 -10.90 1.00
C THR A 625 -33.49 -10.98 2.47
N ASP A 626 -32.19 -11.19 2.76
CA ASP A 626 -31.67 -11.32 4.14
C ASP A 626 -31.16 -10.00 4.76
N ALA A 627 -31.29 -8.85 4.06
CA ALA A 627 -30.75 -7.54 4.49
C ALA A 627 -31.36 -6.99 5.81
N GLN A 628 -32.37 -7.65 6.37
CA GLN A 628 -32.98 -7.31 7.65
C GLN A 628 -32.32 -8.04 8.84
N LYS A 629 -31.40 -8.99 8.60
CA LYS A 629 -30.76 -9.84 9.62
C LYS A 629 -29.36 -9.41 10.10
N ASP A 630 -28.68 -8.46 9.45
CA ASP A 630 -27.28 -8.11 9.84
C ASP A 630 -27.10 -6.78 10.56
N LYS A 631 -28.19 -6.05 10.89
CA LYS A 631 -28.10 -4.80 11.67
C LYS A 631 -27.46 -5.02 13.03
N ALA A 632 -27.71 -6.16 13.65
CA ALA A 632 -27.14 -6.57 14.93
C ALA A 632 -25.61 -6.59 14.94
N HIS A 633 -24.98 -6.92 13.80
CA HIS A 633 -23.54 -7.05 13.67
C HIS A 633 -22.86 -5.81 13.09
N LEU A 634 -23.59 -4.73 12.79
CA LEU A 634 -22.97 -3.49 12.34
C LEU A 634 -22.05 -2.94 13.44
N LEU A 635 -20.82 -2.63 13.08
CA LEU A 635 -19.79 -2.20 14.00
C LEU A 635 -19.81 -0.67 14.10
N GLY A 636 -19.66 -0.13 15.31
CA GLY A 636 -19.49 1.30 15.49
C GLY A 636 -18.62 1.69 16.66
N ILE A 637 -18.18 2.94 16.63
CA ILE A 637 -17.30 3.57 17.61
C ILE A 637 -17.94 4.86 18.09
N ALA A 638 -18.00 5.05 19.40
CA ALA A 638 -18.31 6.32 20.01
C ALA A 638 -17.06 6.89 20.69
N VAL A 639 -16.72 8.14 20.37
CA VAL A 639 -15.65 8.89 21.05
C VAL A 639 -16.28 10.02 21.85
N VAL A 640 -16.07 10.00 23.17
CA VAL A 640 -16.67 10.94 24.12
C VAL A 640 -15.66 11.48 25.11
N ARG A 641 -15.95 12.64 25.69
CA ARG A 641 -15.16 13.16 26.81
C ARG A 641 -15.54 12.45 28.12
N PRO A 642 -14.58 12.07 28.98
CA PRO A 642 -14.87 11.58 30.32
C PRO A 642 -15.57 12.67 31.15
N ASP A 643 -16.29 12.26 32.19
CA ASP A 643 -16.83 13.20 33.16
C ASP A 643 -15.68 13.93 33.88
N ALA A 644 -15.80 15.26 34.01
CA ALA A 644 -14.82 16.02 34.77
C ALA A 644 -14.94 15.63 36.25
N PRO A 645 -13.83 15.30 36.95
CA PRO A 645 -13.88 15.17 38.39
C PRO A 645 -14.36 16.50 38.97
N ALA A 646 -15.20 16.45 40.01
CA ALA A 646 -15.66 17.62 40.72
C ALA A 646 -14.45 18.30 41.40
N GLU A 647 -13.74 19.18 40.68
CA GLU A 647 -12.84 20.12 41.31
C GLU A 647 -13.68 21.09 42.14
N ASP A 648 -13.34 21.25 43.42
CA ASP A 648 -13.93 22.20 44.36
C ASP A 648 -14.33 23.49 43.65
N ALA A 649 -15.64 23.70 43.50
CA ALA A 649 -16.26 24.88 42.90
C ALA A 649 -16.10 26.14 43.78
N GLY A 650 -14.92 26.34 44.36
CA GLY A 650 -14.59 27.42 45.29
C GLY A 650 -13.23 28.09 45.05
N ALA A 651 -12.42 27.68 44.08
CA ALA A 651 -11.17 28.37 43.75
C ALA A 651 -11.34 29.28 42.52
N GLY A 652 -11.75 30.53 42.76
CA GLY A 652 -11.78 31.57 41.74
C GLY A 652 -10.45 31.65 40.98
N LYS A 653 -10.53 31.82 39.65
CA LYS A 653 -9.41 32.00 38.72
C LYS A 653 -8.34 32.94 39.30
N LYS A 654 -7.32 32.39 40.00
CA LYS A 654 -6.13 33.15 40.35
C LYS A 654 -5.36 33.41 39.07
N ARG A 655 -5.35 34.68 38.66
CA ARG A 655 -4.53 35.23 37.58
C ARG A 655 -3.09 34.72 37.75
N VAL A 656 -2.64 33.86 36.84
CA VAL A 656 -1.25 33.37 36.82
C VAL A 656 -0.36 34.58 36.54
N LYS A 657 0.55 34.90 37.48
CA LYS A 657 1.57 35.94 37.26
C LYS A 657 2.52 35.49 36.15
N PRO A 658 2.99 36.39 35.27
CA PRO A 658 3.97 36.05 34.25
C PRO A 658 5.27 35.52 34.88
N GLU A 659 5.83 34.46 34.30
CA GLU A 659 7.11 33.88 34.70
C GLU A 659 8.24 34.92 34.54
N LYS A 660 9.14 34.99 35.52
CA LYS A 660 10.36 35.80 35.41
C LYS A 660 11.35 35.05 34.52
N THR A 661 11.58 35.56 33.33
CA THR A 661 12.68 35.14 32.46
C THR A 661 13.93 35.98 32.73
N ASP A 662 15.11 35.44 32.45
CA ASP A 662 16.35 36.21 32.42
C ASP A 662 16.44 37.07 31.13
N PHE A 663 17.58 37.75 30.94
CA PHE A 663 17.86 38.60 29.79
C PHE A 663 17.89 37.83 28.45
N LEU A 664 18.02 36.50 28.48
CA LEU A 664 18.01 35.62 27.31
C LEU A 664 16.64 34.95 27.06
N GLY A 665 15.66 35.18 27.94
CA GLY A 665 14.31 34.60 27.83
C GLY A 665 14.16 33.25 28.55
N GLU A 666 15.15 32.80 29.31
CA GLU A 666 15.12 31.53 30.03
C GLU A 666 14.46 31.68 31.42
N PRO A 667 13.57 30.77 31.84
CA PRO A 667 12.85 30.89 33.10
C PRO A 667 13.77 30.72 34.32
N VAL A 668 13.74 31.69 35.24
CA VAL A 668 14.55 31.67 36.47
C VAL A 668 13.77 30.97 37.60
N GLY A 669 13.98 29.66 37.76
CA GLY A 669 13.45 28.87 38.88
C GLY A 669 13.68 27.36 38.70
N PRO A 670 13.60 26.54 39.77
CA PRO A 670 13.66 25.09 39.62
C PRO A 670 12.51 24.62 38.71
N ALA A 671 12.84 23.77 37.73
CA ALA A 671 11.89 23.24 36.76
C ALA A 671 10.65 22.70 37.50
N ARG A 672 9.48 23.26 37.18
CA ARG A 672 8.21 22.79 37.74
C ARG A 672 8.06 21.31 37.35
N PRO A 673 7.81 20.39 38.30
CA PRO A 673 7.67 18.98 37.97
C PRO A 673 6.56 18.82 36.92
N ALA A 674 6.79 17.98 35.92
CA ALA A 674 5.81 17.70 34.88
C ALA A 674 4.45 17.36 35.53
N PRO A 675 3.32 17.88 35.01
CA PRO A 675 2.02 17.64 35.59
C PRO A 675 1.77 16.12 35.65
N LYS A 676 1.44 15.62 36.85
CA LYS A 676 1.07 14.21 37.04
C LYS A 676 -0.15 13.90 36.17
N ALA A 677 -0.15 12.74 35.53
CA ALA A 677 -1.27 12.29 34.73
C ALA A 677 -2.55 12.24 35.61
N PRO A 678 -3.71 12.69 35.08
CA PRO A 678 -4.95 12.60 35.83
C PRO A 678 -5.30 11.14 36.14
N PRO A 679 -6.01 10.86 37.25
CA PRO A 679 -6.43 9.51 37.59
C PRO A 679 -7.30 8.88 36.48
N MET A 680 -7.42 7.56 36.48
CA MET A 680 -8.35 6.84 35.61
C MET A 680 -9.79 7.32 35.92
N PRO A 681 -10.57 7.75 34.92
CA PRO A 681 -11.95 8.16 35.14
C PRO A 681 -12.85 6.96 35.41
N GLU A 682 -13.99 7.21 36.05
CA GLU A 682 -15.07 6.23 36.18
C GLU A 682 -15.70 5.92 34.80
N ARG A 683 -16.41 4.79 34.73
CA ARG A 683 -17.12 4.38 33.50
C ARG A 683 -18.18 5.42 33.12
N LYS A 684 -18.22 5.80 31.84
CA LYS A 684 -19.25 6.70 31.32
C LYS A 684 -20.59 5.96 31.23
N LEU A 685 -21.57 6.37 32.03
CA LEU A 685 -22.88 5.74 32.07
C LEU A 685 -23.86 6.31 31.04
N LEU A 686 -23.85 7.64 30.86
CA LEU A 686 -24.67 8.33 29.87
C LEU A 686 -23.85 9.46 29.23
N VAL A 687 -24.20 9.81 28.00
CA VAL A 687 -23.62 10.95 27.28
C VAL A 687 -24.63 12.09 27.33
N LYS A 688 -24.23 13.26 27.84
CA LYS A 688 -25.15 14.40 27.96
C LYS A 688 -25.44 15.03 26.59
N ALA A 689 -26.52 15.81 26.51
CA ALA A 689 -26.90 16.44 25.25
C ALA A 689 -25.92 17.52 24.76
N ASP A 690 -25.19 18.15 25.68
CA ASP A 690 -24.22 19.21 25.42
C ASP A 690 -22.76 18.71 25.37
N GLU A 691 -22.54 17.42 25.60
CA GLU A 691 -21.21 16.81 25.57
C GLU A 691 -20.72 16.53 24.14
N MET A 692 -19.40 16.67 23.96
CA MET A 692 -18.77 16.28 22.71
C MET A 692 -18.82 14.76 22.56
N CYS A 693 -19.52 14.32 21.52
CA CYS A 693 -19.61 12.94 21.10
C CYS A 693 -19.48 12.86 19.58
N THR A 694 -18.54 12.04 19.12
CA THR A 694 -18.39 11.67 17.72
C THR A 694 -18.69 10.19 17.55
N LEU A 695 -19.64 9.88 16.68
CA LEU A 695 -20.08 8.53 16.35
C LEU A 695 -19.65 8.18 14.93
N SER A 696 -19.24 6.94 14.70
CA SER A 696 -19.27 6.36 13.36
C SER A 696 -20.72 6.14 12.91
N ASP A 697 -20.92 5.93 11.61
CA ASP A 697 -22.24 5.76 10.98
C ASP A 697 -22.76 4.30 10.97
N TYR A 698 -22.01 3.35 11.53
CA TYR A 698 -22.35 1.92 11.52
C TYR A 698 -22.55 1.36 10.09
N ALA A 699 -21.74 1.81 9.13
CA ALA A 699 -21.92 1.42 7.72
C ALA A 699 -21.47 -0.02 7.41
N SER A 700 -20.57 -0.61 8.21
CA SER A 700 -20.04 -1.96 7.97
C SER A 700 -20.04 -2.87 9.21
N PRO A 701 -20.28 -4.18 9.06
CA PRO A 701 -20.16 -5.15 10.15
C PRO A 701 -18.71 -5.61 10.41
N THR A 702 -17.77 -5.29 9.52
CA THR A 702 -16.38 -5.77 9.66
C THR A 702 -15.45 -4.70 10.19
N ILE A 703 -15.72 -3.43 9.90
CA ILE A 703 -14.82 -2.33 10.21
C ILE A 703 -15.62 -1.08 10.53
N ALA A 704 -15.12 -0.26 11.45
CA ALA A 704 -15.64 1.07 11.71
C ALA A 704 -14.45 2.01 11.92
N THR A 705 -14.56 3.25 11.42
CA THR A 705 -13.48 4.24 11.55
C THR A 705 -13.99 5.58 12.06
N VAL A 706 -13.17 6.24 12.87
CA VAL A 706 -13.37 7.63 13.31
C VAL A 706 -12.07 8.39 13.10
N PHE A 707 -12.13 9.52 12.38
CA PHE A 707 -10.96 10.31 12.05
C PHE A 707 -11.01 11.71 12.66
N LEU A 708 -10.23 11.91 13.73
CA LEU A 708 -10.18 13.13 14.52
C LEU A 708 -8.99 13.99 14.10
N ARG A 709 -9.27 15.10 13.40
CA ARG A 709 -8.25 16.04 12.92
C ARG A 709 -8.00 17.14 13.94
N LYS A 710 -6.72 17.41 14.25
CA LYS A 710 -6.28 18.50 15.14
C LYS A 710 -7.01 18.49 16.51
N VAL A 711 -6.99 17.34 17.18
CA VAL A 711 -7.57 17.18 18.50
C VAL A 711 -6.89 18.13 19.48
N ASN A 712 -7.69 18.76 20.34
CA ASN A 712 -7.20 19.65 21.39
C ASN A 712 -6.31 18.85 22.37
N PRO A 713 -5.06 19.27 22.61
CA PRO A 713 -4.16 18.58 23.53
C PRO A 713 -4.69 18.46 24.96
N ASP A 714 -5.45 19.46 25.43
CA ASP A 714 -6.04 19.43 26.77
C ASP A 714 -7.03 18.25 26.89
N TRP A 715 -7.76 17.94 25.81
CA TRP A 715 -8.69 16.81 25.81
C TRP A 715 -7.96 15.48 25.90
N LEU A 716 -6.81 15.36 25.22
CA LEU A 716 -5.99 14.15 25.27
C LEU A 716 -5.20 14.02 26.57
N PHE A 717 -4.90 15.14 27.25
CA PHE A 717 -4.29 15.12 28.58
C PHE A 717 -5.26 14.55 29.64
N HIS A 718 -6.52 14.99 29.62
CA HIS A 718 -7.57 14.43 30.49
C HIS A 718 -8.01 13.03 30.03
N GLY A 719 -7.93 12.77 28.73
CA GLY A 719 -8.25 11.52 28.05
C GLY A 719 -9.58 11.59 27.31
N LEU A 720 -9.68 10.87 26.19
CA LEU A 720 -10.92 10.64 25.45
C LEU A 720 -11.35 9.19 25.66
N LEU A 721 -12.64 8.96 25.89
CA LEU A 721 -13.20 7.62 25.97
C LEU A 721 -13.58 7.13 24.57
N VAL A 722 -13.11 5.95 24.21
CA VAL A 722 -13.38 5.25 22.96
C VAL A 722 -14.19 4.01 23.30
N VAL A 723 -15.41 3.91 22.78
CA VAL A 723 -16.36 2.84 23.12
C VAL A 723 -16.77 2.13 21.83
N PRO A 724 -16.17 0.98 21.50
CA PRO A 724 -16.59 0.13 20.40
C PRO A 724 -17.87 -0.62 20.77
N SER A 725 -18.80 -0.75 19.82
CA SER A 725 -20.12 -1.36 20.05
C SER A 725 -20.64 -2.04 18.79
N LEU A 726 -21.51 -3.03 18.97
CA LEU A 726 -22.29 -3.65 17.89
C LEU A 726 -23.66 -3.00 17.76
N GLY A 727 -24.34 -3.26 16.64
CA GLY A 727 -25.55 -2.56 16.25
C GLY A 727 -26.80 -2.91 17.07
N GLU A 728 -26.77 -3.99 17.85
CA GLU A 728 -27.82 -4.33 18.82
C GLU A 728 -27.21 -4.78 20.17
N PRO A 729 -27.92 -4.60 21.30
CA PRO A 729 -27.52 -5.13 22.61
C PRO A 729 -27.49 -6.67 22.62
N LEU A 730 -26.74 -7.26 23.57
CA LEU A 730 -26.58 -8.70 23.78
C LEU A 730 -25.91 -9.47 22.63
N VAL A 731 -25.46 -8.79 21.58
CA VAL A 731 -24.72 -9.40 20.49
C VAL A 731 -23.28 -9.64 20.93
N GLU A 732 -22.84 -10.89 20.82
CA GLU A 732 -21.47 -11.28 21.18
C GLU A 732 -20.51 -11.16 20.02
N GLY A 733 -19.24 -10.92 20.34
CA GLY A 733 -18.19 -10.93 19.36
C GLY A 733 -16.82 -10.56 19.93
N THR A 734 -15.81 -10.62 19.08
CA THR A 734 -14.47 -10.14 19.39
C THR A 734 -14.08 -9.05 18.42
N PHE A 735 -13.23 -8.14 18.88
CA PHE A 735 -12.74 -7.04 18.06
C PHE A 735 -11.28 -6.71 18.35
N GLU A 736 -10.68 -6.05 17.38
CA GLU A 736 -9.40 -5.36 17.51
C GLU A 736 -9.65 -3.85 17.34
N LEU A 737 -9.14 -3.06 18.28
CA LEU A 737 -9.22 -1.60 18.24
C LEU A 737 -7.81 -1.04 18.02
N GLU A 738 -7.60 -0.46 16.84
CA GLU A 738 -6.35 0.14 16.42
C GLU A 738 -6.44 1.68 16.47
N VAL A 739 -5.45 2.33 17.06
CA VAL A 739 -5.32 3.79 17.14
C VAL A 739 -4.05 4.22 16.44
N HIS A 740 -4.18 5.06 15.42
CA HIS A 740 -3.08 5.68 14.68
C HIS A 740 -2.97 7.15 15.02
N SER A 741 -1.75 7.63 15.28
CA SER A 741 -1.52 9.03 15.60
C SER A 741 -0.20 9.56 15.02
N ASP A 742 -0.18 10.86 14.67
CA ASP A 742 1.08 11.57 14.37
C ASP A 742 1.92 11.85 15.62
N ASP A 743 1.51 11.27 16.74
CA ASP A 743 2.19 11.38 18.01
C ASP A 743 2.00 10.16 18.94
N VAL A 744 2.88 10.00 19.94
CA VAL A 744 2.74 8.94 20.94
C VAL A 744 1.45 9.11 21.75
N VAL A 745 0.61 8.08 21.76
CA VAL A 745 -0.62 7.99 22.55
C VAL A 745 -0.57 6.76 23.46
N THR A 746 -1.46 6.69 24.44
CA THR A 746 -1.71 5.49 25.26
C THR A 746 -3.19 5.13 25.20
N LEU A 747 -3.50 3.85 25.32
CA LEU A 747 -4.86 3.33 25.30
C LEU A 747 -5.02 2.31 26.43
N GLU A 748 -5.87 2.62 27.41
CA GLU A 748 -6.06 1.80 28.61
C GLU A 748 -7.54 1.45 28.76
N GLU A 749 -7.87 0.18 29.05
CA GLU A 749 -9.26 -0.20 29.30
C GLU A 749 -9.73 0.32 30.67
N VAL A 750 -10.91 0.92 30.71
CA VAL A 750 -11.57 1.34 31.96
C VAL A 750 -12.18 0.08 32.62
N PRO A 751 -11.72 -0.32 33.82
CA PRO A 751 -12.14 -1.57 34.44
C PRO A 751 -13.66 -1.68 34.62
N SER A 752 -14.25 -2.83 34.25
CA SER A 752 -15.66 -3.15 34.45
C SER A 752 -15.94 -4.04 35.66
N ILE A 753 -14.94 -4.78 36.15
CA ILE A 753 -15.11 -5.86 37.15
C ILE A 753 -15.69 -5.39 38.50
N MET A 754 -15.54 -4.11 38.83
CA MET A 754 -15.99 -3.53 40.08
C MET A 754 -17.34 -2.81 39.96
N THR A 755 -17.96 -2.77 38.78
CA THR A 755 -19.19 -2.00 38.54
C THR A 755 -20.23 -2.84 37.79
N LYS A 756 -21.47 -2.89 38.30
CA LYS A 756 -22.62 -3.49 37.62
C LYS A 756 -23.71 -2.45 37.43
N THR A 757 -24.22 -2.36 36.20
CA THR A 757 -25.29 -1.44 35.82
C THR A 757 -26.49 -2.20 35.29
N ILE A 758 -27.65 -1.99 35.91
CA ILE A 758 -28.94 -2.57 35.52
C ILE A 758 -29.93 -1.46 35.14
N SER A 759 -30.77 -1.72 34.14
CA SER A 759 -31.84 -0.81 33.75
C SER A 759 -33.13 -1.10 34.53
N GLY A 760 -33.88 -0.05 34.86
CA GLY A 760 -35.21 -0.16 35.43
C GLY A 760 -36.20 0.83 34.83
N GLU A 761 -37.46 0.72 35.22
CA GLU A 761 -38.54 1.57 34.73
C GLU A 761 -39.53 1.92 35.85
N TRP A 762 -39.84 3.21 36.00
CA TRP A 762 -41.06 3.65 36.68
C TRP A 762 -42.18 3.62 35.65
N SER A 763 -43.20 2.80 35.87
CA SER A 763 -44.27 2.58 34.91
C SER A 763 -45.60 2.62 35.63
N GLU A 764 -46.49 3.50 35.18
CA GLU A 764 -47.88 3.51 35.62
C GLU A 764 -48.58 2.21 35.22
N HIS A 765 -48.31 1.68 34.03
CA HIS A 765 -48.90 0.43 33.53
C HIS A 765 -48.49 -0.80 34.35
N LYS A 766 -47.22 -0.88 34.77
CA LYS A 766 -46.73 -1.96 35.64
C LYS A 766 -46.95 -1.66 37.13
N ASN A 767 -47.61 -0.54 37.46
CA ASN A 767 -47.86 -0.08 38.82
C ASN A 767 -46.57 0.08 39.66
N THR A 768 -45.47 0.50 39.03
CA THR A 768 -44.16 0.71 39.67
C THR A 768 -43.81 2.18 39.91
N ALA A 769 -44.69 3.12 39.58
CA ALA A 769 -44.48 4.56 39.79
C ALA A 769 -45.13 5.05 41.11
N GLY A 770 -44.68 4.51 42.25
CA GLY A 770 -45.33 4.70 43.56
C GLY A 770 -45.04 6.02 44.28
N GLY A 771 -44.06 6.80 43.81
CA GLY A 771 -43.64 8.06 44.44
C GLY A 771 -42.80 7.86 45.71
N ALA A 772 -42.41 8.95 46.37
CA ALA A 772 -41.62 8.92 47.60
C ALA A 772 -42.46 8.44 48.80
N HIS A 773 -41.82 8.18 49.94
CA HIS A 773 -42.40 7.61 51.17
C HIS A 773 -43.66 8.31 51.73
N LEU A 774 -43.93 9.55 51.28
CA LEU A 774 -45.14 10.30 51.62
C LEU A 774 -46.40 9.77 50.91
N ASN A 775 -46.24 8.94 49.88
CA ASN A 775 -47.32 8.39 49.08
C ASN A 775 -47.66 6.96 49.53
N PRO A 776 -48.95 6.55 49.61
CA PRO A 776 -49.34 5.20 50.05
C PRO A 776 -48.71 4.07 49.22
N ASP A 777 -48.50 4.33 47.94
CA ASP A 777 -48.04 3.36 46.95
C ASP A 777 -46.51 3.27 46.81
N TRP A 778 -45.74 3.99 47.62
CA TRP A 778 -44.28 4.07 47.52
C TRP A 778 -43.55 2.72 47.62
N ARG A 779 -44.15 1.71 48.28
CA ARG A 779 -43.59 0.35 48.37
C ARG A 779 -43.67 -0.43 47.05
N LYS A 780 -44.45 0.06 46.09
CA LYS A 780 -44.59 -0.53 44.75
C LYS A 780 -43.48 -0.10 43.79
N ASN A 781 -42.61 0.84 44.18
CA ASN A 781 -41.47 1.22 43.36
C ASN A 781 -40.54 0.01 43.08
N PRO A 782 -39.78 0.03 41.98
CA PRO A 782 -38.87 -1.06 41.62
C PRO A 782 -37.83 -1.30 42.71
N LYS A 783 -37.51 -2.56 42.98
CA LYS A 783 -36.51 -2.97 43.98
C LYS A 783 -35.37 -3.72 43.32
N PHE A 784 -34.16 -3.48 43.80
CA PHE A 784 -32.95 -4.15 43.36
C PHE A 784 -32.17 -4.63 44.57
N TYR A 785 -31.68 -5.86 44.52
CA TYR A 785 -31.01 -6.52 45.64
C TYR A 785 -29.51 -6.61 45.38
N LEU A 786 -28.73 -5.99 46.27
CA LEU A 786 -27.28 -5.96 46.29
C LEU A 786 -26.75 -6.94 47.34
N THR A 787 -26.02 -7.97 46.92
CA THR A 787 -25.37 -8.95 47.81
C THR A 787 -23.86 -8.87 47.67
N LEU A 788 -23.16 -8.49 48.74
CA LEU A 788 -21.70 -8.37 48.75
C LEU A 788 -21.05 -9.73 49.06
N GLN A 789 -20.06 -10.13 48.26
CA GLN A 789 -19.34 -11.40 48.40
C GLN A 789 -17.98 -11.19 49.08
N CYS A 790 -17.99 -10.57 50.25
CA CYS A 790 -16.78 -10.32 51.03
C CYS A 790 -17.01 -10.59 52.52
N VAL A 791 -15.93 -10.61 53.32
CA VAL A 791 -16.02 -10.79 54.78
C VAL A 791 -15.77 -9.46 55.51
N ARG A 792 -15.17 -8.49 54.81
CA ARG A 792 -14.90 -7.13 55.31
C ARG A 792 -16.00 -6.16 54.85
N PRO A 793 -16.19 -5.03 55.52
CA PRO A 793 -16.95 -3.92 54.94
C PRO A 793 -16.36 -3.51 53.58
N ALA A 794 -17.23 -3.42 52.58
CA ALA A 794 -16.87 -3.00 51.22
C ALA A 794 -17.16 -1.50 51.03
N ALA A 795 -16.31 -0.83 50.28
CA ALA A 795 -16.55 0.52 49.81
C ALA A 795 -17.50 0.46 48.62
N VAL A 796 -18.69 1.05 48.74
CA VAL A 796 -19.75 0.98 47.73
C VAL A 796 -20.23 2.36 47.35
N VAL A 797 -20.42 2.60 46.06
CA VAL A 797 -21.06 3.80 45.53
C VAL A 797 -22.21 3.38 44.61
N ILE A 798 -23.36 4.00 44.79
CA ILE A 798 -24.59 3.70 44.05
C ILE A 798 -24.99 4.94 43.26
N HIS A 799 -25.16 4.80 41.95
CA HIS A 799 -25.58 5.86 41.05
C HIS A 799 -26.96 5.53 40.49
N LEU A 800 -27.87 6.50 40.54
CA LEU A 800 -29.14 6.46 39.85
C LEU A 800 -29.13 7.53 38.75
N HIS A 801 -29.36 7.09 37.51
CA HIS A 801 -29.38 7.94 36.33
C HIS A 801 -30.70 7.81 35.58
N ARG A 802 -31.10 8.86 34.87
CA ARG A 802 -32.22 8.83 33.92
C ARG A 802 -31.89 9.61 32.67
N SER A 803 -32.55 9.30 31.56
CA SER A 803 -32.32 9.99 30.29
C SER A 803 -32.63 11.48 30.40
N GLU A 804 -31.64 12.33 30.12
CA GLU A 804 -31.84 13.78 30.08
C GLU A 804 -32.88 14.14 29.01
N HIS A 805 -32.81 13.52 27.83
CA HIS A 805 -33.71 13.83 26.74
C HIS A 805 -35.18 13.56 27.08
N GLU A 806 -35.46 12.40 27.69
CA GLU A 806 -36.82 12.01 28.07
C GLU A 806 -37.37 12.89 29.21
N TRP A 807 -36.50 13.30 30.14
CA TRP A 807 -36.92 13.94 31.39
C TRP A 807 -36.77 15.46 31.40
N ARG A 808 -35.98 16.08 30.52
CA ARG A 808 -35.73 17.53 30.53
C ARG A 808 -37.01 18.35 30.42
N THR A 809 -37.92 17.96 29.52
CA THR A 809 -39.21 18.64 29.37
C THR A 809 -40.14 18.39 30.57
N LYS A 810 -40.10 17.19 31.15
CA LYS A 810 -40.88 16.84 32.35
C LYS A 810 -40.42 17.68 33.56
N CYS A 811 -39.11 17.74 33.80
CA CYS A 811 -38.50 18.50 34.90
C CYS A 811 -38.69 20.01 34.74
N LYS A 812 -38.70 20.52 33.50
CA LYS A 812 -38.99 21.94 33.25
C LYS A 812 -40.45 22.30 33.55
N LYS A 813 -41.39 21.38 33.30
CA LYS A 813 -42.82 21.58 33.57
C LYS A 813 -43.14 21.45 35.06
N ASP A 814 -42.53 20.48 35.72
CA ASP A 814 -42.72 20.21 37.14
C ASP A 814 -41.42 19.66 37.74
N SER A 815 -40.65 20.55 38.37
CA SER A 815 -39.33 20.22 38.91
C SER A 815 -39.43 19.40 40.19
N VAL A 816 -40.39 19.72 41.07
CA VAL A 816 -40.55 19.06 42.37
C VAL A 816 -41.14 17.68 42.21
N GLY A 817 -42.24 17.52 41.47
CA GLY A 817 -42.88 16.23 41.31
C GLY A 817 -42.02 15.22 40.53
N THR A 818 -41.10 15.70 39.71
CA THR A 818 -40.16 14.86 38.95
C THR A 818 -38.80 14.70 39.62
N MET A 819 -38.60 15.15 40.87
CA MET A 819 -37.36 14.82 41.57
C MET A 819 -37.19 13.30 41.68
N MET A 820 -35.95 12.82 41.60
CA MET A 820 -35.63 11.41 41.76
C MET A 820 -34.63 11.21 42.89
N GLY A 821 -34.72 10.05 43.53
CA GLY A 821 -33.84 9.60 44.60
C GLY A 821 -34.00 8.10 44.78
N PHE A 822 -33.20 7.50 45.64
CA PHE A 822 -33.41 6.10 46.02
C PHE A 822 -33.27 5.92 47.52
N TYR A 823 -33.92 4.87 48.00
CA TYR A 823 -33.77 4.39 49.37
C TYR A 823 -32.86 3.16 49.38
N LEU A 824 -32.12 2.99 50.47
CA LEU A 824 -31.30 1.81 50.76
C LEU A 824 -31.77 1.18 52.06
N PHE A 825 -32.20 -0.07 52.00
CA PHE A 825 -32.63 -0.85 53.16
C PHE A 825 -31.73 -2.06 53.38
N GLN A 826 -31.59 -2.47 54.64
CA GLN A 826 -30.98 -3.75 54.98
C GLN A 826 -32.04 -4.86 54.98
N GLY A 827 -31.83 -5.92 54.21
CA GLY A 827 -32.72 -7.07 54.15
C GLY A 827 -33.97 -6.86 53.29
N THR A 828 -34.88 -7.84 53.33
CA THR A 828 -36.09 -7.87 52.49
C THR A 828 -37.29 -7.11 53.10
N LYS A 829 -37.18 -6.64 54.35
CA LYS A 829 -38.25 -5.89 55.04
C LYS A 829 -38.07 -4.39 54.83
N ILE A 830 -38.98 -3.79 54.06
CA ILE A 830 -38.99 -2.34 53.78
C ILE A 830 -39.49 -1.57 55.01
N GLN A 831 -38.58 -1.18 55.89
CA GLN A 831 -38.84 -0.28 57.02
C GLN A 831 -37.89 0.92 56.93
N ARG A 832 -38.44 2.14 57.02
CA ARG A 832 -37.69 3.38 56.84
C ARG A 832 -36.59 3.57 57.89
N ASP A 833 -36.87 3.17 59.12
CA ASP A 833 -36.00 3.41 60.27
C ASP A 833 -35.04 2.24 60.57
N SER A 834 -34.99 1.21 59.70
CA SER A 834 -34.21 -0.02 59.94
C SER A 834 -32.84 -0.05 59.26
N SER A 835 -32.33 1.09 58.76
CA SER A 835 -30.98 1.12 58.18
C SER A 835 -29.90 1.11 59.25
N THR A 836 -28.95 0.21 59.10
CA THR A 836 -27.71 0.16 59.89
C THR A 836 -26.54 0.86 59.18
N VAL A 837 -26.77 1.41 57.98
CA VAL A 837 -25.73 2.08 57.19
C VAL A 837 -25.40 3.42 57.84
N ILE A 838 -24.13 3.63 58.18
CA ILE A 838 -23.64 4.85 58.82
C ILE A 838 -22.75 5.62 57.83
N VAL A 839 -23.06 6.89 57.61
CA VAL A 839 -22.24 7.85 56.85
C VAL A 839 -21.96 9.03 57.75
N ASP A 840 -20.69 9.39 57.92
CA ASP A 840 -20.25 10.51 58.78
C ASP A 840 -20.83 10.49 60.21
N GLY A 841 -21.01 9.29 60.78
CA GLY A 841 -21.53 9.08 62.13
C GLY A 841 -23.05 9.19 62.29
N ARG A 842 -23.82 9.28 61.18
CA ARG A 842 -25.29 9.29 61.19
C ARG A 842 -25.87 8.13 60.37
N GLN A 843 -27.04 7.64 60.76
CA GLN A 843 -27.78 6.66 59.96
C GLN A 843 -28.17 7.26 58.62
N TRP A 844 -27.93 6.53 57.53
CA TRP A 844 -28.21 6.93 56.16
C TRP A 844 -29.13 5.92 55.49
N THR A 845 -30.24 6.40 54.93
CA THR A 845 -31.32 5.56 54.35
C THR A 845 -31.70 5.98 52.93
N GLU A 846 -31.42 7.22 52.54
CA GLU A 846 -31.92 7.80 51.30
C GLU A 846 -30.96 8.86 50.75
N THR A 847 -30.96 9.02 49.42
CA THR A 847 -30.33 10.18 48.78
C THR A 847 -31.22 11.41 48.88
N ASP A 848 -30.62 12.59 48.69
CA ASP A 848 -31.39 13.80 48.39
C ASP A 848 -32.22 13.58 47.11
N PHE A 849 -33.49 13.98 47.14
CA PHE A 849 -34.33 13.97 45.96
C PHE A 849 -34.02 15.21 45.13
N VAL A 850 -33.54 14.99 43.91
CA VAL A 850 -33.07 16.08 43.03
C VAL A 850 -33.83 16.10 41.70
N PRO A 851 -34.10 17.27 41.11
CA PRO A 851 -34.70 17.39 39.78
C PRO A 851 -33.69 17.13 38.65
N MET A 852 -32.51 16.59 38.99
CA MET A 852 -31.40 16.33 38.09
C MET A 852 -31.56 14.99 37.36
N HIS A 853 -30.62 14.68 36.47
CA HIS A 853 -30.59 13.44 35.69
C HIS A 853 -29.63 12.38 36.27
N HIS A 854 -28.95 12.71 37.37
CA HIS A 854 -28.04 11.86 38.11
C HIS A 854 -28.15 12.20 39.60
N VAL A 855 -28.20 11.17 40.44
CA VAL A 855 -27.98 11.26 41.89
C VAL A 855 -27.08 10.10 42.30
N GLN A 856 -26.19 10.33 43.26
CA GLN A 856 -25.27 9.31 43.77
C GLN A 856 -25.37 9.22 45.29
N SER A 857 -25.08 8.02 45.83
CA SER A 857 -24.81 7.88 47.26
C SER A 857 -23.49 8.57 47.63
N PRO A 858 -23.28 8.94 48.90
CA PRO A 858 -21.93 9.10 49.44
C PRO A 858 -21.14 7.78 49.32
N HIS A 859 -19.84 7.82 49.57
CA HIS A 859 -19.04 6.59 49.67
C HIS A 859 -19.50 5.79 50.89
N LEU A 860 -20.24 4.70 50.63
CA LEU A 860 -20.80 3.85 51.67
C LEU A 860 -19.76 2.82 52.10
N SER A 861 -19.71 2.52 53.40
CA SER A 861 -19.00 1.34 53.91
C SER A 861 -20.06 0.31 54.33
N LEU A 862 -20.33 -0.66 53.46
CA LEU A 862 -21.39 -1.64 53.67
C LEU A 862 -20.79 -2.95 54.22
N PRO A 863 -21.19 -3.42 55.41
CA PRO A 863 -20.79 -4.74 55.89
C PRO A 863 -21.41 -5.84 55.02
N ALA A 864 -20.71 -6.95 54.86
CA ALA A 864 -21.29 -8.13 54.25
C ALA A 864 -22.36 -8.72 55.17
N LEU A 865 -23.55 -8.97 54.61
CA LEU A 865 -24.67 -9.56 55.34
C LEU A 865 -24.70 -11.06 55.05
N PHE A 866 -24.87 -11.88 56.09
CA PHE A 866 -24.96 -13.32 55.94
C PHE A 866 -26.40 -13.70 55.54
N ASN A 867 -26.59 -14.27 54.34
CA ASN A 867 -27.90 -14.64 53.77
C ASN A 867 -28.92 -13.50 53.63
N GLU A 868 -28.49 -12.25 53.59
CA GLU A 868 -29.34 -11.09 53.32
C GLU A 868 -28.73 -10.20 52.23
N SER A 869 -29.57 -9.41 51.58
CA SER A 869 -29.17 -8.43 50.56
C SER A 869 -29.59 -7.04 50.98
N TYR A 870 -28.87 -6.02 50.50
CA TYR A 870 -29.34 -4.64 50.57
C TYR A 870 -30.39 -4.40 49.49
N CYS A 871 -31.52 -3.80 49.84
CA CYS A 871 -32.56 -3.42 48.89
C CYS A 871 -32.41 -1.96 48.50
N ILE A 872 -32.11 -1.70 47.22
CA ILE A 872 -32.08 -0.39 46.61
C ILE A 872 -33.42 -0.16 45.93
N MET A 873 -34.13 0.91 46.30
CA MET A 873 -35.43 1.24 45.75
C MET A 873 -35.39 2.63 45.09
N PRO A 874 -35.16 2.71 43.77
CA PRO A 874 -35.25 3.94 43.00
C PRO A 874 -36.69 4.48 42.95
N THR A 875 -36.84 5.78 43.19
CA THR A 875 -38.16 6.41 43.34
C THR A 875 -38.19 7.81 42.72
N THR A 876 -39.37 8.20 42.23
CA THR A 876 -39.70 9.59 41.93
C THR A 876 -40.35 10.24 43.16
N TRP A 877 -40.36 11.57 43.24
CA TRP A 877 -40.98 12.28 44.36
C TRP A 877 -42.51 12.12 44.36
N GLU A 878 -43.16 12.46 43.25
CA GLU A 878 -44.59 12.20 43.05
C GLU A 878 -44.85 10.84 42.41
N PRO A 879 -46.01 10.22 42.69
CA PRO A 879 -46.45 9.01 42.01
C PRO A 879 -46.83 9.28 40.55
N ASN A 880 -47.00 8.23 39.76
CA ASN A 880 -47.40 8.25 38.34
C ASN A 880 -46.41 8.98 37.41
N ARG A 881 -45.18 9.23 37.85
CA ARG A 881 -44.10 9.73 37.02
C ARG A 881 -43.41 8.56 36.32
N SER A 882 -43.76 8.34 35.05
CA SER A 882 -43.21 7.22 34.28
C SER A 882 -41.94 7.60 33.50
N GLY A 883 -40.99 6.67 33.43
CA GLY A 883 -39.79 6.76 32.59
C GLY A 883 -38.71 5.75 33.00
N ARG A 884 -37.71 5.59 32.13
CA ARG A 884 -36.62 4.62 32.33
C ARG A 884 -35.46 5.22 33.12
N PHE A 885 -34.75 4.37 33.87
CA PHE A 885 -33.56 4.73 34.64
C PHE A 885 -32.48 3.64 34.59
N LEU A 886 -31.28 4.01 35.01
CA LEU A 886 -30.13 3.14 35.22
C LEU A 886 -29.73 3.18 36.68
N LEU A 887 -29.54 2.00 37.26
CA LEU A 887 -28.95 1.82 38.57
C LEU A 887 -27.57 1.19 38.39
N SER A 888 -26.52 1.91 38.79
CA SER A 888 -25.14 1.44 38.75
C SER A 888 -24.57 1.33 40.15
N VAL A 889 -23.96 0.20 40.48
CA VAL A 889 -23.28 -0.03 41.75
C VAL A 889 -21.82 -0.30 41.46
N SER A 890 -20.93 0.43 42.14
CA SER A 890 -19.49 0.19 42.14
C SER A 890 -19.06 -0.26 43.53
N ALA A 891 -18.33 -1.36 43.64
CA ALA A 891 -17.83 -1.89 44.91
C ALA A 891 -16.39 -2.40 44.79
N ASP A 892 -15.61 -2.33 45.88
CA ASP A 892 -14.23 -2.85 45.94
C ASP A 892 -14.14 -4.35 46.27
N CYS A 893 -15.23 -5.09 46.04
CA CYS A 893 -15.34 -6.53 46.19
C CYS A 893 -16.29 -7.10 45.12
N ASP A 894 -16.30 -8.42 44.95
CA ASP A 894 -17.32 -9.09 44.14
C ASP A 894 -18.70 -8.92 44.79
N PHE A 895 -19.73 -8.77 43.97
CA PHE A 895 -21.11 -8.62 44.42
C PHE A 895 -22.09 -9.06 43.33
N THR A 896 -23.33 -9.33 43.72
CA THR A 896 -24.46 -9.49 42.79
C THR A 896 -25.42 -8.32 42.93
N LEU A 897 -25.96 -7.86 41.81
CA LEU A 897 -27.05 -6.88 41.74
C LEU A 897 -28.15 -7.48 40.85
N LEU A 898 -29.35 -7.67 41.40
CA LEU A 898 -30.48 -8.33 40.74
C LEU A 898 -31.75 -7.49 40.89
N GLY A 899 -32.66 -7.53 39.91
CA GLY A 899 -33.98 -6.94 40.02
C GLY A 899 -34.92 -7.79 40.87
N GLU A 900 -36.05 -7.25 41.32
CA GLU A 900 -37.03 -7.94 42.16
C GLU A 900 -37.57 -9.25 41.57
N ASP A 901 -37.65 -9.36 40.25
CA ASP A 901 -38.12 -10.57 39.56
C ASP A 901 -37.00 -11.64 39.42
N ASP A 902 -35.73 -11.27 39.58
CA ASP A 902 -34.54 -12.11 39.38
C ASP A 902 -33.81 -12.48 40.68
N ALA A 903 -34.11 -11.80 41.78
CA ALA A 903 -33.46 -11.92 43.10
C ALA A 903 -34.19 -12.91 44.01
#